data_AF-A0A1I1XC32-F1
#
_entry.id   AF-A0A1I1XC32-F1
#
_cell.length_a   1.000
_cell.length_b   1.000
_cell.length_c   1.000
_cell.angle_alpha   90.00
_cell.angle_beta   90.00
_cell.angle_gamma   90.00
#
_symmetry.space_group_name_H-M   'P 1'
#
loop_
_entity.id
_entity.type
_entity.pdbx_description
1 polymer ?
#
loop_
_entity_poly.entity_id
_entity_poly.type
_entity_poly.pdbx_seq_one_letter_code
_entity_poly.pdbx_strand_id
1 'polypeptide(L)'
;MKGKSRSKSWAAAMMLSSVLAISSVAATVNPAEGWAANTKADASIQAETAPDNLVSATNTETNLTNWQVKGSGHLENTEEGLLLTSNPKENVMAISGVAADNFVYEADVKVTDMKADATLVFRSNEDGWASYMLQIVPAAGLIRLRDAASDTALKEERQVELQAGEIYHLKVIASGSRLKVYWDSQYKPVIDVNDTAYTKGFLGLNVWDGSALFQNIKVSELKSNLGTAVYTSGSWEPDLKGWQGAAEAGSAVQVYSQEAADFVYEGDISFDSGQSEAALAFRMNDAGTQGYLASLKKEGSGVVARLMTMDGTVIGASGQVYPTQDEARHHLEITANGSRMTLYVDGYADAAVQAVDSRYTKGHTGLAVLAGNGYFQNVYMVPASDYYTENYRPDYHYSPARGSASDPNGLVYYEGEYHLFHQDGGTWAHAVSDDLVHWKRLPIALPWNDNGHVWSGSAVADLNNASGLFTGSGGSGLIAYYTSYNPDAYNGNQRIGLAYSTDQGRTWQYSTEHPIVIENPGKQGGDPGGWDFRDPKVVRDEANHRWIMVVSGGDHIRFFTSTNLIDWTHTDSFGYGGYVRGGVWECPDLFELSVEGTEEKKWVLMISTGANPATEGSDAEYFIGELTVEGKFVNDNAAGEVLRTDYGKEFYASMSFSDLPDNRRIMLAWMTNWDYPFAFPTEGWKGELTIPRELTLRNTSDGVRLVQAPVHELQSLRTTMYTATNKRVTADSANLLKDLSAGAFEIEAEIEIMAGSAVTEFGFNVREGAEGNKTLAGYRVLDQQMFIDRSQSGVTDFSSKFSTYQEAPLEQAAKRVKMNIFVDDSSIELFGNDGEVVFSDVIFPDPASRSMSFYTKGGPVTVVSLKVHALADTWNELKDAGTRIVMDTSDRELGPGQSETLYAAADGGKSKKQRLKWVSSNSGVVRISSSEQGKAILKAGSPGEAIIKVSTPDGKAYASTVVRVYAGQFVTNLTGWKPDLSLPSWVVTENGIRGSYSSDANYIAQETAGNFSYAADVTLGKEGGAGSVLFRASADGRSGYYFNLDPNMKAYRLFYKVDGAFEDRMVLARVPAFLQRGVTYHVNIEAKGPHLIISVNGQRIMDVQDGSFAEGHFGMNVFGGQASYQNVMASNMEGADLTSAVLTNEVTGKSLYVNGQQNGEPVVIQAGGTSAWTFVPTGDEQGSYSIRAEGGKALDLNTGQNTIQLYSYLGYNNQRWIITPNSNGTVTITSVHNGKALEVSEDGKALTVNDVLAGRSQQEWRMEQL
;
A
#
# COMPACT_ATOMS: atom_id res chain seq x y z
N MET A 1 -54.72 49.23 -9.08
CA MET A 1 -56.13 49.40 -8.64
C MET A 1 -56.59 48.12 -7.95
N LYS A 2 -57.53 48.24 -6.99
CA LYS A 2 -58.57 47.27 -6.55
C LYS A 2 -58.45 45.78 -7.01
N GLY A 3 -58.49 44.76 -6.15
CA GLY A 3 -58.43 44.70 -4.67
C GLY A 3 -59.26 43.57 -4.04
N LYS A 4 -59.15 43.45 -2.69
CA LYS A 4 -60.12 42.86 -1.72
C LYS A 4 -60.28 41.32 -1.72
N SER A 5 -60.59 40.64 -0.60
CA SER A 5 -61.10 41.09 0.72
C SER A 5 -60.64 40.16 1.87
N ARG A 6 -60.23 40.66 3.06
CA ARG A 6 -60.99 40.77 4.35
C ARG A 6 -61.33 39.44 5.06
N SER A 7 -61.42 39.33 6.40
CA SER A 7 -60.99 40.14 7.57
C SER A 7 -61.41 39.41 8.88
N LYS A 8 -60.59 39.36 9.94
CA LYS A 8 -60.57 40.18 11.20
C LYS A 8 -59.41 39.64 12.07
N SER A 9 -58.70 40.30 12.99
CA SER A 9 -58.82 41.51 13.85
C SER A 9 -59.59 41.38 15.19
N TRP A 10 -58.87 41.47 16.32
CA TRP A 10 -58.97 42.44 17.45
C TRP A 10 -57.79 42.11 18.41
N ALA A 11 -56.86 43.03 18.76
CA ALA A 11 -56.94 44.10 19.79
C ALA A 11 -57.11 43.55 21.24
N ALA A 12 -56.49 44.03 22.32
CA ALA A 12 -55.52 45.11 22.62
C ALA A 12 -55.12 45.01 24.14
N ALA A 13 -54.13 45.68 24.76
CA ALA A 13 -52.87 46.36 24.38
C ALA A 13 -52.14 46.86 25.68
N MET A 14 -50.88 47.36 25.59
CA MET A 14 -50.13 48.11 26.64
C MET A 14 -49.69 47.31 27.90
N MET A 15 -48.65 47.68 28.68
CA MET A 15 -47.85 48.92 28.78
C MET A 15 -46.42 48.68 29.34
N LEU A 16 -45.50 49.63 29.08
CA LEU A 16 -44.40 50.20 29.91
C LEU A 16 -44.05 49.56 31.29
N SER A 17 -42.81 49.59 31.84
CA SER A 17 -41.53 50.21 31.41
C SER A 17 -40.39 50.02 32.44
N SER A 18 -39.13 50.31 32.05
CA SER A 18 -38.10 51.02 32.87
C SER A 18 -37.44 50.24 34.06
N VAL A 19 -36.20 50.49 34.54
CA VAL A 19 -35.08 51.39 34.15
C VAL A 19 -33.81 51.10 35.00
N LEU A 20 -32.60 51.31 34.44
CA LEU A 20 -31.24 51.47 35.06
C LEU A 20 -30.72 50.45 36.13
N ALA A 21 -29.44 50.39 36.51
CA ALA A 21 -28.12 50.51 35.84
C ALA A 21 -26.98 50.48 36.91
N ILE A 22 -25.71 50.30 36.49
CA ILE A 22 -24.46 50.67 37.21
C ILE A 22 -24.14 49.77 38.45
N SER A 23 -22.91 49.39 38.83
CA SER A 23 -21.53 49.76 38.44
C SER A 23 -20.54 48.58 38.48
N SER A 24 -19.46 48.72 37.72
CA SER A 24 -18.12 48.10 37.85
C SER A 24 -17.50 48.10 39.27
N VAL A 25 -16.54 47.20 39.55
CA VAL A 25 -15.08 47.48 39.70
C VAL A 25 -14.30 46.16 39.50
N ALA A 26 -13.06 46.23 38.98
CA ALA A 26 -12.21 45.08 38.63
C ALA A 26 -11.15 44.72 39.71
N ALA A 27 -10.63 43.48 39.66
CA ALA A 27 -9.21 43.17 39.94
C ALA A 27 -8.80 41.70 39.60
N THR A 28 -8.09 41.53 38.48
CA THR A 28 -6.85 40.72 38.28
C THR A 28 -6.66 39.24 38.73
N VAL A 29 -5.89 38.54 37.88
CA VAL A 29 -5.05 37.32 38.05
C VAL A 29 -5.62 36.01 37.48
N ASN A 30 -4.70 35.23 36.89
CA ASN A 30 -4.86 34.12 35.94
C ASN A 30 -4.42 32.77 36.60
N PRO A 31 -4.20 31.65 35.88
CA PRO A 31 -5.10 30.49 35.78
C PRO A 31 -4.56 29.19 36.45
N ALA A 32 -5.41 28.18 36.64
CA ALA A 32 -5.02 26.77 36.76
C ALA A 32 -6.24 25.82 36.64
N GLU A 33 -6.03 24.65 36.01
CA GLU A 33 -6.58 23.30 36.30
C GLU A 33 -8.11 23.12 36.54
N GLY A 34 -8.79 22.05 36.09
CA GLY A 34 -8.40 20.85 35.35
C GLY A 34 -9.64 19.97 35.11
N TRP A 35 -9.58 19.00 34.21
CA TRP A 35 -10.72 18.10 33.93
C TRP A 35 -10.91 17.03 35.02
N ALA A 36 -12.14 16.84 35.53
CA ALA A 36 -12.80 15.52 35.67
C ALA A 36 -14.16 15.56 36.42
N ALA A 37 -15.05 14.64 35.99
CA ALA A 37 -16.17 14.02 36.72
C ALA A 37 -17.50 14.80 36.99
N ASN A 38 -18.59 14.13 36.61
CA ASN A 38 -20.00 14.52 36.79
C ASN A 38 -20.50 14.42 38.25
N THR A 39 -21.50 15.24 38.65
CA THR A 39 -22.84 14.73 39.04
C THR A 39 -23.88 15.83 39.39
N LYS A 40 -25.04 15.74 38.72
CA LYS A 40 -26.43 16.08 39.14
C LYS A 40 -26.84 17.51 39.59
N ALA A 41 -27.70 18.08 38.73
CA ALA A 41 -29.07 18.61 39.01
C ALA A 41 -29.21 20.06 39.56
N ASP A 42 -30.23 20.86 39.19
CA ASP A 42 -31.46 20.58 38.42
C ASP A 42 -32.05 21.85 37.72
N ALA A 43 -32.93 21.64 36.72
CA ALA A 43 -33.96 22.54 36.16
C ALA A 43 -33.58 23.91 35.51
N SER A 44 -34.28 24.41 34.47
CA SER A 44 -35.15 23.79 33.45
C SER A 44 -35.55 24.82 32.36
N ILE A 45 -35.43 24.47 31.07
CA ILE A 45 -36.30 24.97 29.99
C ILE A 45 -36.61 23.78 29.08
N GLN A 46 -37.89 23.57 28.76
CA GLN A 46 -38.38 22.36 28.10
C GLN A 46 -38.04 22.36 26.60
N ALA A 47 -37.26 21.38 26.16
CA ALA A 47 -37.36 20.81 24.82
C ALA A 47 -38.29 19.59 24.88
N GLU A 48 -38.90 19.22 23.75
CA GLU A 48 -39.77 18.05 23.67
C GLU A 48 -38.98 16.76 23.96
N THR A 49 -39.61 15.82 24.67
CA THR A 49 -38.98 14.55 25.08
C THR A 49 -38.66 13.68 23.88
N ALA A 50 -37.38 13.41 23.66
CA ALA A 50 -36.94 12.32 22.78
C ALA A 50 -37.51 10.97 23.30
N PRO A 51 -37.86 10.02 22.41
CA PRO A 51 -38.37 8.71 22.83
C PRO A 51 -37.29 7.87 23.53
N ASP A 52 -37.68 7.14 24.58
CA ASP A 52 -36.81 6.37 25.50
C ASP A 52 -35.98 5.20 24.87
N ASN A 53 -35.96 5.04 23.54
CA ASN A 53 -35.47 3.85 22.84
C ASN A 53 -34.31 4.10 21.85
N LEU A 54 -33.53 5.18 22.01
CA LEU A 54 -32.34 5.45 21.20
C LEU A 54 -31.10 4.74 21.79
N VAL A 55 -30.50 3.82 21.04
CA VAL A 55 -29.26 3.13 21.42
C VAL A 55 -28.06 3.75 20.68
N SER A 56 -27.04 4.19 21.41
CA SER A 56 -25.78 4.68 20.83
C SER A 56 -24.83 3.52 20.56
N ALA A 57 -24.55 3.25 19.29
CA ALA A 57 -23.69 2.17 18.82
C ALA A 57 -22.17 2.50 18.94
N THR A 58 -21.71 2.97 20.10
CA THR A 58 -20.34 3.51 20.28
C THR A 58 -19.22 2.47 20.15
N ASN A 59 -19.56 1.19 20.25
CA ASN A 59 -18.62 0.06 20.23
C ASN A 59 -18.71 -0.69 18.89
N THR A 60 -19.31 -0.06 17.88
CA THR A 60 -19.58 -0.65 16.57
C THR A 60 -19.13 0.32 15.49
N GLU A 61 -18.32 -0.16 14.55
CA GLU A 61 -17.96 0.59 13.36
C GLU A 61 -19.19 0.63 12.44
N THR A 62 -19.89 1.76 12.42
CA THR A 62 -21.06 1.96 11.58
C THR A 62 -21.26 3.43 11.21
N ASN A 63 -21.69 3.68 9.97
CA ASN A 63 -22.14 5.00 9.53
C ASN A 63 -23.68 5.15 9.57
N LEU A 64 -24.41 4.14 10.05
CA LEU A 64 -25.86 4.21 10.31
C LEU A 64 -26.12 4.85 11.68
N THR A 65 -27.10 5.76 11.73
CA THR A 65 -27.43 6.56 12.92
C THR A 65 -28.91 6.43 13.32
N ASN A 66 -29.27 6.96 14.50
CA ASN A 66 -30.66 7.07 14.97
C ASN A 66 -31.43 5.72 15.05
N TRP A 67 -30.76 4.67 15.51
CA TRP A 67 -31.32 3.33 15.67
C TRP A 67 -32.55 3.27 16.58
N GLN A 68 -33.61 2.60 16.11
CA GLN A 68 -34.85 2.33 16.86
C GLN A 68 -35.18 0.85 16.86
N VAL A 69 -35.44 0.28 18.03
CA VAL A 69 -35.89 -1.11 18.18
C VAL A 69 -37.39 -1.24 17.94
N LYS A 70 -37.82 -2.25 17.16
CA LYS A 70 -39.22 -2.61 16.91
C LYS A 70 -39.42 -4.12 17.13
N GLY A 71 -40.64 -4.56 17.40
CA GLY A 71 -40.95 -5.97 17.66
C GLY A 71 -40.66 -6.40 19.11
N SER A 72 -40.32 -7.67 19.29
CA SER A 72 -40.22 -8.33 20.59
C SER A 72 -38.78 -8.81 20.85
N GLY A 73 -37.96 -7.92 21.39
CA GLY A 73 -36.56 -8.17 21.70
C GLY A 73 -35.85 -6.90 22.20
N HIS A 74 -34.52 -6.90 22.16
CA HIS A 74 -33.68 -5.77 22.58
C HIS A 74 -32.37 -5.74 21.78
N LEU A 75 -31.75 -4.55 21.74
CA LEU A 75 -30.46 -4.28 21.11
C LEU A 75 -29.48 -3.81 22.18
N GLU A 76 -28.30 -4.44 22.24
CA GLU A 76 -27.23 -4.09 23.18
C GLU A 76 -25.96 -3.69 22.42
N ASN A 77 -25.29 -2.63 22.87
CA ASN A 77 -23.99 -2.20 22.36
C ASN A 77 -22.89 -2.82 23.25
N THR A 78 -22.34 -3.96 22.82
CA THR A 78 -21.39 -4.79 23.58
C THR A 78 -19.93 -4.45 23.30
N GLU A 79 -18.97 -5.14 23.91
CA GLU A 79 -17.53 -5.02 23.59
C GLU A 79 -17.11 -5.75 22.29
N GLU A 80 -18.00 -6.50 21.65
CA GLU A 80 -17.73 -7.10 20.33
C GLU A 80 -18.55 -6.45 19.18
N GLY A 81 -19.61 -5.69 19.49
CA GLY A 81 -20.48 -5.02 18.51
C GLY A 81 -21.94 -4.89 18.94
N LEU A 82 -22.85 -4.67 17.98
CA LEU A 82 -24.30 -4.63 18.24
C LEU A 82 -24.87 -6.05 18.36
N LEU A 83 -25.26 -6.44 19.57
CA LEU A 83 -25.95 -7.70 19.84
C LEU A 83 -27.46 -7.47 19.74
N LEU A 84 -28.12 -8.09 18.76
CA LEU A 84 -29.56 -8.04 18.60
C LEU A 84 -30.16 -9.37 19.06
N THR A 85 -31.04 -9.33 20.05
CA THR A 85 -31.62 -10.54 20.69
C THR A 85 -33.14 -10.49 20.63
N SER A 86 -33.75 -11.49 19.99
CA SER A 86 -35.20 -11.66 19.94
C SER A 86 -35.72 -12.40 21.18
N ASN A 87 -37.02 -12.25 21.46
CA ASN A 87 -37.70 -13.24 22.29
C ASN A 87 -37.81 -14.58 21.50
N PRO A 88 -37.95 -15.74 22.20
CA PRO A 88 -38.05 -17.03 21.53
C PRO A 88 -39.24 -17.10 20.56
N LYS A 89 -38.98 -17.52 19.32
CA LYS A 89 -39.89 -17.59 18.16
C LYS A 89 -40.51 -16.26 17.72
N GLU A 90 -40.04 -15.15 18.26
CA GLU A 90 -40.44 -13.80 17.91
C GLU A 90 -39.37 -13.15 17.01
N ASN A 91 -39.74 -12.00 16.44
CA ASN A 91 -38.86 -11.15 15.65
C ASN A 91 -38.53 -9.85 16.41
N VAL A 92 -37.32 -9.36 16.23
CA VAL A 92 -36.93 -7.99 16.59
C VAL A 92 -36.27 -7.30 15.39
N MET A 93 -36.55 -6.02 15.21
CA MET A 93 -35.91 -5.15 14.22
C MET A 93 -35.09 -4.08 14.95
N ALA A 94 -33.96 -3.69 14.39
CA ALA A 94 -33.29 -2.44 14.69
C ALA A 94 -33.23 -1.62 13.40
N ILE A 95 -34.08 -0.59 13.26
CA ILE A 95 -34.15 0.24 12.05
C ILE A 95 -33.39 1.54 12.32
N SER A 96 -32.46 1.90 11.44
CA SER A 96 -31.73 3.16 11.50
C SER A 96 -32.54 4.31 10.89
N GLY A 97 -32.17 5.55 11.21
CA GLY A 97 -32.72 6.74 10.55
C GLY A 97 -32.10 7.03 9.17
N VAL A 98 -31.26 6.14 8.63
CA VAL A 98 -30.64 6.29 7.32
C VAL A 98 -31.47 5.55 6.28
N ALA A 99 -31.79 6.23 5.18
CA ALA A 99 -32.47 5.69 4.02
C ALA A 99 -31.63 5.95 2.76
N ALA A 100 -31.80 5.11 1.73
CA ALA A 100 -31.12 5.23 0.46
C ALA A 100 -31.90 4.50 -0.67
N ASP A 101 -31.58 4.85 -1.92
CA ASP A 101 -32.19 4.26 -3.13
C ASP A 101 -31.26 3.20 -3.71
N ASN A 102 -30.10 3.63 -4.19
CA ASN A 102 -29.03 2.77 -4.71
C ASN A 102 -27.87 2.77 -3.73
N PHE A 103 -27.35 1.62 -3.35
CA PHE A 103 -26.29 1.56 -2.34
C PHE A 103 -25.57 0.22 -2.34
N VAL A 104 -24.36 0.22 -1.81
CA VAL A 104 -23.79 -0.97 -1.16
C VAL A 104 -24.23 -0.92 0.30
N TYR A 105 -24.78 -2.01 0.83
CA TYR A 105 -25.05 -2.18 2.26
C TYR A 105 -24.45 -3.50 2.74
N GLU A 106 -23.64 -3.44 3.78
CA GLU A 106 -22.84 -4.56 4.25
C GLU A 106 -22.69 -4.59 5.78
N ALA A 107 -22.43 -5.78 6.32
CA ALA A 107 -22.04 -5.98 7.71
C ALA A 107 -21.32 -7.32 7.88
N ASP A 108 -20.52 -7.41 8.94
CA ASP A 108 -20.06 -8.68 9.48
C ASP A 108 -21.05 -9.21 10.52
N VAL A 109 -21.35 -10.50 10.44
CA VAL A 109 -22.32 -11.19 11.30
C VAL A 109 -21.68 -12.42 11.93
N LYS A 110 -21.60 -12.45 13.26
CA LYS A 110 -21.11 -13.61 14.02
C LYS A 110 -22.27 -14.53 14.38
N VAL A 111 -22.25 -15.77 13.90
CA VAL A 111 -23.32 -16.74 14.13
C VAL A 111 -23.13 -17.42 15.49
N THR A 112 -23.73 -16.87 16.54
CA THR A 112 -23.59 -17.37 17.92
C THR A 112 -24.61 -18.44 18.31
N ASP A 113 -25.84 -18.39 17.77
CA ASP A 113 -26.84 -19.47 17.91
C ASP A 113 -27.22 -19.98 16.51
N MET A 114 -27.07 -21.29 16.30
CA MET A 114 -27.43 -21.94 15.03
C MET A 114 -28.94 -21.97 14.75
N LYS A 115 -29.78 -21.44 15.64
CA LYS A 115 -31.22 -21.24 15.41
C LYS A 115 -31.58 -19.84 14.95
N ALA A 116 -30.71 -18.86 15.17
CA ALA A 116 -31.03 -17.46 14.96
C ALA A 116 -30.91 -17.09 13.47
N ASP A 117 -32.01 -16.64 12.87
CA ASP A 117 -31.95 -16.05 11.52
C ASP A 117 -31.44 -14.61 11.66
N ALA A 118 -30.22 -14.34 11.19
CA ALA A 118 -29.56 -13.04 11.31
C ALA A 118 -29.62 -12.28 9.99
N THR A 119 -30.14 -11.05 10.01
CA THR A 119 -30.67 -10.41 8.79
C THR A 119 -30.23 -8.95 8.63
N LEU A 120 -29.78 -8.59 7.42
CA LEU A 120 -29.75 -7.21 6.93
C LEU A 120 -31.12 -6.84 6.34
N VAL A 121 -31.68 -5.74 6.83
CA VAL A 121 -32.98 -5.18 6.41
C VAL A 121 -32.71 -3.93 5.59
N PHE A 122 -33.28 -3.82 4.39
CA PHE A 122 -33.02 -2.69 3.50
C PHE A 122 -34.23 -2.29 2.64
N ARG A 123 -34.24 -1.03 2.20
CA ARG A 123 -35.38 -0.36 1.58
C ARG A 123 -36.68 -0.53 2.38
N SER A 124 -36.56 -0.38 3.70
CA SER A 124 -37.61 -0.62 4.67
C SER A 124 -38.55 0.58 4.86
N ASN A 125 -39.79 0.30 5.23
CA ASN A 125 -40.64 1.25 5.96
C ASN A 125 -40.15 1.45 7.42
N GLU A 126 -40.78 2.37 8.17
CA GLU A 126 -40.37 2.76 9.54
C GLU A 126 -40.42 1.66 10.61
N ASP A 127 -41.12 0.54 10.37
CA ASP A 127 -41.31 -0.54 11.34
C ASP A 127 -40.61 -1.86 11.01
N GLY A 128 -40.01 -1.98 9.82
CA GLY A 128 -39.27 -3.16 9.35
C GLY A 128 -40.07 -4.15 8.51
N TRP A 129 -41.41 -4.07 8.50
CA TRP A 129 -42.26 -5.15 8.01
C TRP A 129 -42.59 -5.10 6.51
N ALA A 130 -42.34 -3.98 5.85
CA ALA A 130 -42.34 -3.87 4.39
C ALA A 130 -40.93 -3.47 3.95
N SER A 131 -40.12 -4.47 3.61
CA SER A 131 -38.68 -4.37 3.39
C SER A 131 -38.15 -5.57 2.61
N TYR A 132 -36.93 -5.46 2.08
CA TYR A 132 -36.14 -6.64 1.72
C TYR A 132 -35.31 -7.10 2.92
N MET A 133 -35.16 -8.42 3.03
CA MET A 133 -34.37 -9.10 4.05
C MET A 133 -33.33 -10.00 3.39
N LEU A 134 -32.04 -9.72 3.64
CA LEU A 134 -30.93 -10.63 3.36
C LEU A 134 -30.55 -11.34 4.67
N GLN A 135 -30.90 -12.62 4.77
CA GLN A 135 -30.80 -13.45 5.97
C GLN A 135 -29.69 -14.48 5.85
N ILE A 136 -28.93 -14.70 6.91
CA ILE A 136 -28.25 -15.97 7.21
C ILE A 136 -29.25 -16.82 8.00
N VAL A 137 -29.43 -18.08 7.59
CA VAL A 137 -30.39 -19.04 8.16
C VAL A 137 -29.60 -20.29 8.59
N PRO A 138 -28.91 -20.27 9.76
CA PRO A 138 -27.92 -21.28 10.10
C PRO A 138 -28.51 -22.69 10.23
N ALA A 139 -29.73 -22.80 10.76
CA ALA A 139 -30.45 -24.07 10.90
C ALA A 139 -30.75 -24.77 9.56
N ALA A 140 -30.70 -24.04 8.45
CA ALA A 140 -30.96 -24.54 7.10
C ALA A 140 -29.72 -24.50 6.17
N GLY A 141 -28.54 -24.10 6.67
CA GLY A 141 -27.29 -24.04 5.90
C GLY A 141 -27.39 -23.13 4.67
N LEU A 142 -28.08 -21.99 4.78
CA LEU A 142 -28.34 -21.12 3.63
C LEU A 142 -28.33 -19.63 3.96
N ILE A 143 -28.13 -18.83 2.92
CA ILE A 143 -28.58 -17.44 2.87
C ILE A 143 -29.89 -17.34 2.10
N ARG A 144 -30.70 -16.34 2.45
CA ARG A 144 -31.98 -16.02 1.80
C ARG A 144 -32.11 -14.53 1.53
N LEU A 145 -32.44 -14.15 0.30
CA LEU A 145 -33.00 -12.83 -0.01
C LEU A 145 -34.52 -12.96 -0.14
N ARG A 146 -35.30 -12.21 0.64
CA ARG A 146 -36.77 -12.23 0.57
C ARG A 146 -37.44 -10.86 0.75
N ASP A 147 -38.70 -10.78 0.33
CA ASP A 147 -39.64 -9.73 0.76
C ASP A 147 -40.18 -10.08 2.16
N ALA A 148 -40.08 -9.15 3.11
CA ALA A 148 -40.58 -9.32 4.47
C ALA A 148 -42.11 -9.42 4.55
N ALA A 149 -42.83 -8.78 3.63
CA ALA A 149 -44.29 -8.73 3.60
C ALA A 149 -44.93 -9.91 2.84
N SER A 150 -44.15 -10.67 2.06
CA SER A 150 -44.65 -11.76 1.22
C SER A 150 -43.63 -12.87 0.99
N ASP A 151 -43.88 -14.05 1.58
CA ASP A 151 -43.09 -15.27 1.33
C ASP A 151 -43.22 -15.83 -0.11
N THR A 152 -43.99 -15.18 -1.00
CA THR A 152 -44.21 -15.62 -2.38
C THR A 152 -43.85 -14.57 -3.45
N ALA A 153 -43.53 -13.33 -3.07
CA ALA A 153 -43.16 -12.29 -4.04
C ALA A 153 -41.68 -12.41 -4.44
N LEU A 154 -40.78 -12.36 -3.45
CA LEU A 154 -39.35 -12.57 -3.62
C LEU A 154 -38.86 -13.54 -2.53
N LYS A 155 -38.22 -14.63 -2.94
CA LYS A 155 -37.57 -15.60 -2.04
C LYS A 155 -36.51 -16.42 -2.78
N GLU A 156 -35.30 -15.89 -2.83
CA GLU A 156 -34.12 -16.59 -3.35
C GLU A 156 -33.32 -17.19 -2.21
N GLU A 157 -32.95 -18.47 -2.32
CA GLU A 157 -32.13 -19.19 -1.33
C GLU A 157 -30.87 -19.76 -1.99
N ARG A 158 -29.72 -19.71 -1.29
CA ARG A 158 -28.46 -20.33 -1.71
C ARG A 158 -27.82 -21.04 -0.53
N GLN A 159 -27.40 -22.29 -0.73
CA GLN A 159 -26.71 -23.07 0.29
C GLN A 159 -25.30 -22.50 0.53
N VAL A 160 -24.88 -22.44 1.79
CA VAL A 160 -23.56 -21.95 2.25
C VAL A 160 -23.11 -22.79 3.45
N GLU A 161 -21.79 -22.85 3.69
CA GLU A 161 -21.24 -23.56 4.85
C GLU A 161 -21.25 -22.66 6.09
N LEU A 162 -22.07 -23.01 7.09
CA LEU A 162 -22.28 -22.23 8.30
C LEU A 162 -21.83 -23.00 9.54
N GLN A 163 -21.05 -22.33 10.39
CA GLN A 163 -20.50 -22.89 11.63
C GLN A 163 -20.76 -21.94 12.80
N ALA A 164 -21.00 -22.51 13.99
CA ALA A 164 -21.21 -21.73 15.20
C ALA A 164 -19.90 -21.06 15.64
N GLY A 165 -19.95 -19.75 15.87
CA GLY A 165 -18.80 -18.93 16.30
C GLY A 165 -18.04 -18.25 15.16
N GLU A 166 -18.24 -18.66 13.90
CA GLU A 166 -17.65 -17.98 12.74
C GLU A 166 -18.30 -16.62 12.46
N ILE A 167 -17.53 -15.78 11.75
CA ILE A 167 -17.90 -14.43 11.32
C ILE A 167 -18.01 -14.44 9.80
N TYR A 168 -19.19 -14.08 9.29
CA TYR A 168 -19.50 -14.03 7.87
C TYR A 168 -19.72 -12.59 7.42
N HIS A 169 -19.27 -12.26 6.20
CA HIS A 169 -19.49 -10.94 5.63
C HIS A 169 -20.65 -10.96 4.63
N LEU A 170 -21.69 -10.19 4.92
CA LEU A 170 -22.84 -9.99 4.05
C LEU A 170 -22.70 -8.66 3.31
N LYS A 171 -22.89 -8.67 1.99
CA LYS A 171 -22.96 -7.45 1.17
C LYS A 171 -24.07 -7.53 0.15
N VAL A 172 -24.90 -6.50 0.07
CA VAL A 172 -25.89 -6.31 -1.00
C VAL A 172 -25.59 -5.02 -1.76
N ILE A 173 -25.65 -5.09 -3.08
CA ILE A 173 -25.62 -3.93 -3.98
C ILE A 173 -27.02 -3.79 -4.57
N ALA A 174 -27.70 -2.69 -4.22
CA ALA A 174 -28.99 -2.31 -4.76
C ALA A 174 -28.81 -1.21 -5.81
N SER A 175 -29.29 -1.41 -7.03
CA SER A 175 -29.19 -0.47 -8.15
C SER A 175 -30.49 -0.48 -8.96
N GLY A 176 -31.31 0.56 -8.83
CA GLY A 176 -32.67 0.58 -9.38
C GLY A 176 -33.49 -0.62 -8.87
N SER A 177 -33.97 -1.46 -9.79
CA SER A 177 -34.65 -2.73 -9.45
C SER A 177 -33.70 -3.90 -9.17
N ARG A 178 -32.41 -3.79 -9.52
CA ARG A 178 -31.47 -4.91 -9.47
C ARG A 178 -30.84 -5.03 -8.09
N LEU A 179 -30.86 -6.25 -7.53
CA LEU A 179 -30.29 -6.60 -6.24
C LEU A 179 -29.24 -7.69 -6.46
N LYS A 180 -27.96 -7.38 -6.20
CA LYS A 180 -26.84 -8.33 -6.22
C LYS A 180 -26.39 -8.61 -4.78
N VAL A 181 -26.38 -9.87 -4.36
CA VAL A 181 -25.90 -10.31 -3.04
C VAL A 181 -24.56 -11.02 -3.21
N TYR A 182 -23.61 -10.70 -2.34
CA TYR A 182 -22.28 -11.29 -2.26
C TYR A 182 -22.12 -11.97 -0.89
N TRP A 183 -21.28 -13.00 -0.86
CA TRP A 183 -21.03 -13.82 0.32
C TRP A 183 -19.53 -13.87 0.62
N ASP A 184 -19.13 -13.47 1.82
CA ASP A 184 -17.74 -13.32 2.23
C ASP A 184 -16.93 -12.49 1.21
N SER A 185 -15.76 -12.98 0.80
CA SER A 185 -14.88 -12.34 -0.17
C SER A 185 -15.18 -12.70 -1.64
N GLN A 186 -16.28 -13.43 -1.93
CA GLN A 186 -16.59 -13.87 -3.29
C GLN A 186 -16.81 -12.69 -4.23
N TYR A 187 -16.16 -12.74 -5.39
CA TYR A 187 -16.24 -11.72 -6.42
C TYR A 187 -17.57 -11.76 -7.19
N LYS A 188 -18.10 -12.95 -7.43
CA LYS A 188 -19.36 -13.16 -8.15
C LYS A 188 -20.56 -13.07 -7.20
N PRO A 189 -21.65 -12.37 -7.56
CA PRO A 189 -22.86 -12.39 -6.74
C PRO A 189 -23.49 -13.79 -6.72
N VAL A 190 -23.84 -14.24 -5.52
CA VAL A 190 -24.51 -15.52 -5.24
C VAL A 190 -26.02 -15.45 -5.53
N ILE A 191 -26.61 -14.25 -5.42
CA ILE A 191 -27.98 -13.93 -5.84
C ILE A 191 -27.92 -12.66 -6.70
N ASP A 192 -28.57 -12.65 -7.86
CA ASP A 192 -28.72 -11.50 -8.75
C ASP A 192 -30.14 -11.52 -9.31
N VAL A 193 -30.98 -10.58 -8.89
CA VAL A 193 -32.41 -10.52 -9.21
C VAL A 193 -32.86 -9.11 -9.56
N ASN A 194 -34.01 -9.00 -10.21
CA ASN A 194 -34.72 -7.73 -10.38
C ASN A 194 -36.05 -7.79 -9.62
N ASP A 195 -36.27 -6.84 -8.72
CA ASP A 195 -37.53 -6.65 -8.00
C ASP A 195 -37.86 -5.15 -7.87
N THR A 196 -39.14 -4.83 -7.81
CA THR A 196 -39.65 -3.44 -7.78
C THR A 196 -40.60 -3.17 -6.61
N ALA A 197 -40.74 -4.08 -5.65
CA ALA A 197 -41.58 -3.90 -4.47
C ALA A 197 -41.14 -2.68 -3.65
N TYR A 198 -39.82 -2.54 -3.47
CA TYR A 198 -39.19 -1.43 -2.75
C TYR A 198 -38.03 -0.84 -3.57
N THR A 199 -38.06 0.48 -3.81
CA THR A 199 -37.00 1.21 -4.54
C THR A 199 -36.20 2.17 -3.66
N LYS A 200 -36.78 2.62 -2.53
CA LYS A 200 -36.20 3.49 -1.50
C LYS A 200 -36.69 3.03 -0.13
N GLY A 201 -35.89 3.22 0.90
CA GLY A 201 -36.33 3.09 2.29
C GLY A 201 -35.19 2.99 3.29
N PHE A 202 -35.53 2.79 4.56
CA PHE A 202 -34.59 2.71 5.67
C PHE A 202 -33.74 1.43 5.64
N LEU A 203 -32.59 1.51 6.30
CA LEU A 203 -31.64 0.41 6.50
C LEU A 203 -31.68 -0.04 7.97
N GLY A 204 -31.44 -1.33 8.22
CA GLY A 204 -31.48 -1.88 9.57
C GLY A 204 -31.09 -3.35 9.67
N LEU A 205 -31.32 -3.92 10.85
CA LEU A 205 -31.00 -5.29 11.21
C LEU A 205 -32.25 -6.03 11.72
N ASN A 206 -32.26 -7.35 11.60
CA ASN A 206 -33.29 -8.22 12.16
C ASN A 206 -32.68 -9.51 12.73
N VAL A 207 -33.28 -10.00 13.81
CA VAL A 207 -33.03 -11.35 14.37
C VAL A 207 -34.36 -12.03 14.69
N TRP A 208 -34.44 -13.34 14.40
CA TRP A 208 -35.54 -14.23 14.76
C TRP A 208 -35.05 -15.47 15.54
N ASP A 209 -35.82 -15.88 16.55
CA ASP A 209 -35.61 -17.05 17.45
C ASP A 209 -34.19 -17.24 18.02
N GLY A 210 -33.52 -16.14 18.43
CA GLY A 210 -32.23 -16.21 19.11
C GLY A 210 -31.51 -14.87 19.20
N SER A 211 -30.18 -14.90 19.08
CA SER A 211 -29.33 -13.71 19.06
C SER A 211 -28.24 -13.81 17.99
N ALA A 212 -27.89 -12.66 17.42
CA ALA A 212 -26.76 -12.50 16.51
C ALA A 212 -26.04 -11.17 16.78
N LEU A 213 -24.74 -11.17 16.52
CA LEU A 213 -23.85 -10.03 16.78
C LEU A 213 -23.37 -9.45 15.44
N PHE A 214 -23.52 -8.13 15.31
CA PHE A 214 -23.24 -7.37 14.10
C PHE A 214 -22.11 -6.36 14.34
N GLN A 215 -21.21 -6.23 13.37
CA GLN A 215 -20.08 -5.33 13.38
C GLN A 215 -19.81 -4.80 11.96
N ASN A 216 -19.06 -3.70 11.81
CA ASN A 216 -18.70 -3.13 10.50
C ASN A 216 -19.93 -2.87 9.59
N ILE A 217 -21.00 -2.33 10.17
CA ILE A 217 -22.30 -2.14 9.49
C ILE A 217 -22.25 -0.86 8.66
N LYS A 218 -22.06 -0.98 7.35
CA LYS A 218 -21.77 0.16 6.45
C LYS A 218 -22.73 0.24 5.28
N VAL A 219 -23.14 1.46 4.94
CA VAL A 219 -23.75 1.81 3.65
C VAL A 219 -22.81 2.72 2.85
N SER A 220 -22.84 2.69 1.51
CA SER A 220 -22.11 3.57 0.57
C SER A 220 -21.47 4.83 1.20
N GLU A 221 -20.14 4.85 1.31
CA GLU A 221 -19.42 5.91 2.03
C GLU A 221 -18.87 7.03 1.12
N LEU A 222 -18.77 8.23 1.70
CA LEU A 222 -17.96 9.34 1.17
C LEU A 222 -16.49 9.12 1.55
N LYS A 223 -15.65 8.71 0.60
CA LYS A 223 -14.20 8.69 0.78
C LYS A 223 -13.71 10.13 0.91
N SER A 224 -13.32 10.53 2.11
CA SER A 224 -12.92 11.91 2.42
C SER A 224 -12.08 12.04 3.69
N ASN A 225 -11.48 13.22 3.90
CA ASN A 225 -10.84 13.61 5.17
C ASN A 225 -11.49 14.83 5.83
N LEU A 226 -12.73 15.18 5.47
CA LEU A 226 -13.37 16.43 5.94
C LEU A 226 -13.79 16.40 7.43
N GLY A 227 -13.76 15.22 8.06
CA GLY A 227 -14.15 15.04 9.46
C GLY A 227 -15.66 14.98 9.65
N THR A 228 -16.17 15.46 10.78
CA THR A 228 -17.60 15.35 11.12
C THR A 228 -18.41 16.49 10.52
N ALA A 229 -19.66 16.22 10.14
CA ALA A 229 -20.59 17.26 9.72
C ALA A 229 -20.96 18.15 10.91
N VAL A 230 -20.67 19.45 10.82
CA VAL A 230 -21.00 20.47 11.84
C VAL A 230 -22.28 21.23 11.51
N TYR A 231 -22.68 21.26 10.24
CA TYR A 231 -23.95 21.81 9.77
C TYR A 231 -24.44 21.04 8.55
N THR A 232 -25.74 20.75 8.50
CA THR A 232 -26.39 20.07 7.38
C THR A 232 -27.73 20.73 7.07
N SER A 233 -28.01 20.93 5.78
CA SER A 233 -29.25 21.50 5.25
C SER A 233 -29.57 20.91 3.87
N GLY A 234 -30.85 20.83 3.53
CA GLY A 234 -31.31 20.07 2.37
C GLY A 234 -31.33 18.56 2.62
N SER A 235 -31.56 17.78 1.56
CA SER A 235 -31.52 16.32 1.62
C SER A 235 -30.12 15.80 1.28
N TRP A 236 -29.64 14.83 2.07
CA TRP A 236 -28.35 14.17 1.89
C TRP A 236 -28.49 12.67 2.19
N GLU A 237 -28.02 11.82 1.28
CA GLU A 237 -28.12 10.35 1.42
C GLU A 237 -26.97 9.59 0.74
N PRO A 238 -26.71 8.34 1.17
CA PRO A 238 -25.79 7.44 0.47
C PRO A 238 -26.29 7.07 -0.93
N ASP A 239 -25.43 7.11 -1.95
CA ASP A 239 -25.68 6.53 -3.28
C ASP A 239 -24.49 5.67 -3.78
N LEU A 240 -24.67 4.86 -4.83
CA LEU A 240 -23.57 4.14 -5.49
C LEU A 240 -22.54 5.08 -6.14
N LYS A 241 -22.97 6.25 -6.61
CA LYS A 241 -22.12 7.26 -7.26
C LYS A 241 -21.28 8.06 -6.25
N GLY A 242 -21.70 8.08 -4.98
CA GLY A 242 -21.04 8.82 -3.89
C GLY A 242 -22.05 9.34 -2.87
N TRP A 243 -21.67 10.38 -2.12
CA TRP A 243 -22.58 11.09 -1.24
C TRP A 243 -23.51 12.00 -2.06
N GLN A 244 -24.81 11.73 -2.04
CA GLN A 244 -25.79 12.50 -2.81
C GLN A 244 -26.33 13.67 -1.99
N GLY A 245 -26.35 14.87 -2.59
CA GLY A 245 -27.14 16.01 -2.11
C GLY A 245 -28.23 16.37 -3.13
N ALA A 246 -29.42 16.78 -2.65
CA ALA A 246 -30.56 17.13 -3.50
C ALA A 246 -31.19 18.50 -3.17
N ALA A 247 -31.34 19.34 -4.19
CA ALA A 247 -31.84 20.72 -4.10
C ALA A 247 -33.37 20.83 -4.30
N GLU A 248 -34.15 20.29 -3.35
CA GLU A 248 -35.62 20.15 -3.52
C GLU A 248 -36.45 21.43 -3.24
N ALA A 249 -35.94 22.35 -2.41
CA ALA A 249 -36.64 23.59 -2.03
C ALA A 249 -35.70 24.79 -1.79
N GLY A 250 -34.48 24.71 -2.35
CA GLY A 250 -33.34 25.57 -2.07
C GLY A 250 -32.05 24.77 -2.27
N SER A 251 -30.90 25.32 -1.90
CA SER A 251 -29.64 24.58 -1.92
C SER A 251 -29.57 23.56 -0.78
N ALA A 252 -29.00 22.38 -1.04
CA ALA A 252 -28.47 21.51 0.00
C ALA A 252 -27.03 21.94 0.31
N VAL A 253 -26.68 22.08 1.60
CA VAL A 253 -25.33 22.46 2.05
C VAL A 253 -24.97 21.62 3.27
N GLN A 254 -23.79 21.00 3.24
CA GLN A 254 -23.19 20.29 4.36
C GLN A 254 -21.79 20.85 4.63
N VAL A 255 -21.53 21.27 5.86
CA VAL A 255 -20.25 21.84 6.31
C VAL A 255 -19.61 20.87 7.29
N TYR A 256 -18.30 20.67 7.18
CA TYR A 256 -17.56 19.69 7.96
C TYR A 256 -16.49 20.35 8.83
N SER A 257 -16.04 19.66 9.88
CA SER A 257 -15.12 20.19 10.89
C SER A 257 -13.78 20.64 10.33
N GLN A 258 -13.30 20.04 9.24
CA GLN A 258 -11.97 20.31 8.68
C GLN A 258 -11.86 21.74 8.12
N GLU A 259 -10.82 22.47 8.55
CA GLU A 259 -10.55 23.86 8.18
C GLU A 259 -9.05 24.11 7.88
N ALA A 260 -8.77 25.00 6.94
CA ALA A 260 -7.44 25.56 6.69
C ALA A 260 -7.57 26.99 6.15
N ALA A 261 -6.47 27.76 6.25
CA ALA A 261 -6.39 29.06 5.59
C ALA A 261 -6.01 28.87 4.11
N ASP A 262 -4.88 28.20 3.90
CA ASP A 262 -4.27 27.93 2.60
C ASP A 262 -4.15 26.41 2.39
N PHE A 263 -4.55 25.93 1.21
CA PHE A 263 -4.79 24.50 0.98
C PHE A 263 -4.91 24.14 -0.51
N VAL A 264 -4.81 22.84 -0.79
CA VAL A 264 -5.39 22.20 -1.96
C VAL A 264 -6.66 21.47 -1.53
N TYR A 265 -7.78 21.73 -2.19
CA TYR A 265 -9.06 21.04 -1.96
C TYR A 265 -9.49 20.35 -3.25
N GLU A 266 -9.44 19.02 -3.25
CA GLU A 266 -9.77 18.16 -4.39
C GLU A 266 -11.09 17.39 -4.16
N GLY A 267 -11.78 17.01 -5.22
CA GLY A 267 -12.95 16.13 -5.13
C GLY A 267 -13.65 15.85 -6.45
N ASP A 268 -14.26 14.66 -6.53
CA ASP A 268 -15.00 14.22 -7.70
C ASP A 268 -16.49 14.60 -7.59
N ILE A 269 -17.05 15.19 -8.64
CA ILE A 269 -18.47 15.57 -8.76
C ILE A 269 -19.09 14.88 -9.97
N SER A 270 -20.28 14.28 -9.81
CA SER A 270 -21.11 13.79 -10.92
C SER A 270 -22.57 14.20 -10.77
N PHE A 271 -23.34 14.05 -11.85
CA PHE A 271 -24.71 14.57 -11.98
C PHE A 271 -25.66 13.56 -12.66
N ASP A 272 -26.95 13.67 -12.34
CA ASP A 272 -28.02 13.03 -13.10
C ASP A 272 -28.26 13.70 -14.47
N SER A 273 -29.15 13.10 -15.26
CA SER A 273 -29.66 13.65 -16.52
C SER A 273 -30.59 14.84 -16.24
N GLY A 274 -30.08 16.07 -16.31
CA GLY A 274 -30.85 17.28 -16.08
C GLY A 274 -30.04 18.58 -15.99
N GLN A 275 -30.72 19.65 -15.56
CA GLN A 275 -30.06 20.88 -15.11
C GLN A 275 -29.62 20.70 -13.66
N SER A 276 -28.31 20.56 -13.47
CA SER A 276 -27.71 20.32 -12.15
C SER A 276 -26.53 21.26 -11.90
N GLU A 277 -26.33 21.62 -10.64
CA GLU A 277 -25.27 22.52 -10.20
C GLU A 277 -24.81 22.10 -8.79
N ALA A 278 -23.54 21.74 -8.66
CA ALA A 278 -22.93 21.30 -7.40
C ALA A 278 -21.56 21.93 -7.22
N ALA A 279 -21.05 21.96 -5.99
CA ALA A 279 -19.84 22.66 -5.64
C ALA A 279 -19.10 22.06 -4.43
N LEU A 280 -17.77 22.17 -4.47
CA LEU A 280 -16.93 22.11 -3.29
C LEU A 280 -17.01 23.47 -2.59
N ALA A 281 -17.47 23.48 -1.34
CA ALA A 281 -17.64 24.69 -0.52
C ALA A 281 -16.46 24.86 0.43
N PHE A 282 -15.94 26.08 0.58
CA PHE A 282 -14.72 26.29 1.36
C PHE A 282 -14.64 27.68 1.99
N ARG A 283 -13.83 27.77 3.06
CA ARG A 283 -13.78 28.93 3.97
C ARG A 283 -15.18 29.30 4.47
N MET A 284 -15.98 28.27 4.76
CA MET A 284 -17.37 28.36 5.22
C MET A 284 -17.45 28.79 6.69
N ASN A 285 -18.52 29.50 7.06
CA ASN A 285 -18.88 29.70 8.46
C ASN A 285 -19.69 28.51 9.01
N ASP A 286 -19.74 28.39 10.34
CA ASP A 286 -20.42 27.30 11.09
C ASP A 286 -21.89 27.11 10.70
N ALA A 287 -22.53 28.17 10.17
CA ALA A 287 -23.93 28.18 9.77
C ALA A 287 -24.16 27.89 8.28
N GLY A 288 -23.13 27.60 7.49
CA GLY A 288 -23.25 27.33 6.05
C GLY A 288 -23.79 28.49 5.20
N THR A 289 -23.75 29.72 5.71
CA THR A 289 -24.37 30.92 5.10
C THR A 289 -23.38 31.88 4.45
N GLN A 290 -22.09 31.72 4.73
CA GLN A 290 -21.00 32.55 4.19
C GLN A 290 -19.81 31.66 3.86
N GLY A 291 -19.06 32.03 2.83
CA GLY A 291 -17.93 31.29 2.29
C GLY A 291 -17.91 31.31 0.76
N TYR A 292 -17.02 30.53 0.17
CA TYR A 292 -16.89 30.37 -1.28
C TYR A 292 -17.37 28.99 -1.75
N LEU A 293 -17.73 28.92 -3.04
CA LEU A 293 -18.11 27.73 -3.76
C LEU A 293 -17.28 27.65 -5.04
N ALA A 294 -16.64 26.51 -5.26
CA ALA A 294 -16.10 26.10 -6.55
C ALA A 294 -17.12 25.15 -7.20
N SER A 295 -17.90 25.68 -8.13
CA SER A 295 -19.08 25.03 -8.71
C SER A 295 -18.83 24.53 -10.12
N LEU A 296 -19.32 23.33 -10.41
CA LEU A 296 -19.67 22.91 -11.77
C LEU A 296 -21.17 23.06 -11.99
N LYS A 297 -21.53 23.62 -13.15
CA LYS A 297 -22.92 23.73 -13.62
C LYS A 297 -23.06 23.03 -14.96
N LYS A 298 -24.02 22.10 -15.08
CA LYS A 298 -24.32 21.37 -16.32
C LYS A 298 -25.10 22.24 -17.30
N GLU A 299 -24.51 22.51 -18.46
CA GLU A 299 -25.09 23.31 -19.55
C GLU A 299 -25.04 22.52 -20.88
N GLY A 300 -26.13 21.83 -21.20
CA GLY A 300 -26.20 20.96 -22.37
C GLY A 300 -25.33 19.72 -22.22
N SER A 301 -24.43 19.49 -23.18
CA SER A 301 -23.44 18.40 -23.18
C SER A 301 -22.08 18.82 -22.61
N GLY A 302 -22.07 19.78 -21.68
CA GLY A 302 -20.85 20.15 -20.97
C GLY A 302 -21.11 20.79 -19.59
N VAL A 303 -20.04 21.11 -18.89
CA VAL A 303 -20.05 21.81 -17.60
C VAL A 303 -19.27 23.12 -17.66
N VAL A 304 -19.77 24.13 -16.95
CA VAL A 304 -19.09 25.42 -16.76
C VAL A 304 -18.63 25.53 -15.32
N ALA A 305 -17.35 25.81 -15.13
CA ALA A 305 -16.73 26.00 -13.82
C ALA A 305 -16.88 27.44 -13.35
N ARG A 306 -17.23 27.64 -12.07
CA ARG A 306 -17.39 28.97 -11.47
C ARG A 306 -16.83 29.03 -10.06
N LEU A 307 -16.21 30.15 -9.75
CA LEU A 307 -15.87 30.54 -8.40
C LEU A 307 -16.87 31.61 -7.95
N MET A 308 -17.59 31.38 -6.86
CA MET A 308 -18.65 32.26 -6.37
C MET A 308 -18.73 32.28 -4.84
N THR A 309 -19.45 33.22 -4.25
CA THR A 309 -19.81 33.19 -2.83
C THR A 309 -21.18 32.56 -2.60
N MET A 310 -21.41 32.09 -1.37
CA MET A 310 -22.66 31.42 -0.94
C MET A 310 -23.92 32.29 -1.15
N ASP A 311 -23.77 33.61 -1.28
CA ASP A 311 -24.86 34.56 -1.61
C ASP A 311 -25.23 34.62 -3.11
N GLY A 312 -24.55 33.86 -3.96
CA GLY A 312 -24.76 33.85 -5.41
C GLY A 312 -23.82 34.76 -6.22
N THR A 313 -22.93 35.54 -5.56
CA THR A 313 -22.03 36.47 -6.28
C THR A 313 -20.91 35.71 -6.98
N VAL A 314 -20.95 35.63 -8.31
CA VAL A 314 -19.89 35.04 -9.14
C VAL A 314 -18.65 35.96 -9.13
N ILE A 315 -17.51 35.38 -8.76
CA ILE A 315 -16.18 36.01 -8.77
C ILE A 315 -15.50 35.77 -10.13
N GLY A 316 -15.62 34.57 -10.66
CA GLY A 316 -15.10 34.17 -11.97
C GLY A 316 -15.82 32.94 -12.53
N ALA A 317 -15.73 32.76 -13.84
CA ALA A 317 -16.32 31.65 -14.58
C ALA A 317 -15.34 31.21 -15.68
N SER A 318 -15.34 29.94 -16.05
CA SER A 318 -14.47 29.43 -17.12
C SER A 318 -14.85 30.03 -18.46
N GLY A 319 -13.83 30.38 -19.26
CA GLY A 319 -14.01 30.82 -20.64
C GLY A 319 -14.39 29.68 -21.59
N GLN A 320 -14.10 28.44 -21.19
CA GLN A 320 -14.42 27.20 -21.90
C GLN A 320 -15.52 26.40 -21.20
N VAL A 321 -16.17 25.54 -21.97
CA VAL A 321 -17.14 24.54 -21.53
C VAL A 321 -16.46 23.19 -21.62
N TYR A 322 -16.40 22.46 -20.51
CA TYR A 322 -15.77 21.14 -20.45
C TYR A 322 -16.78 20.07 -20.92
N PRO A 323 -16.42 19.13 -21.81
CA PRO A 323 -17.34 18.08 -22.26
C PRO A 323 -17.89 17.25 -21.09
N THR A 324 -19.15 16.83 -21.14
CA THR A 324 -19.73 15.92 -20.14
C THR A 324 -20.69 14.93 -20.80
N GLN A 325 -20.79 13.74 -20.19
CA GLN A 325 -21.79 12.73 -20.52
C GLN A 325 -22.73 12.55 -19.31
N ASP A 326 -23.84 11.84 -19.46
CA ASP A 326 -24.66 11.50 -18.28
C ASP A 326 -23.88 10.58 -17.35
N GLU A 327 -23.96 10.82 -16.04
CA GLU A 327 -23.19 10.15 -14.98
C GLU A 327 -21.66 10.32 -15.05
N ALA A 328 -21.14 11.14 -15.98
CA ALA A 328 -19.72 11.48 -16.03
C ALA A 328 -19.23 12.10 -14.72
N ARG A 329 -18.03 11.70 -14.31
CA ARG A 329 -17.38 12.12 -13.08
C ARG A 329 -16.31 13.15 -13.42
N HIS A 330 -16.51 14.37 -12.96
CA HIS A 330 -15.56 15.46 -13.09
C HIS A 330 -14.70 15.59 -11.85
N HIS A 331 -13.41 15.85 -12.03
CA HIS A 331 -12.49 16.13 -10.94
C HIS A 331 -12.29 17.65 -10.79
N LEU A 332 -12.43 18.18 -9.58
CA LEU A 332 -12.10 19.58 -9.27
C LEU A 332 -10.89 19.62 -8.36
N GLU A 333 -9.97 20.55 -8.62
CA GLU A 333 -8.87 20.91 -7.73
C GLU A 333 -8.90 22.42 -7.47
N ILE A 334 -8.95 22.83 -6.21
CA ILE A 334 -8.90 24.24 -5.78
C ILE A 334 -7.64 24.50 -4.97
N THR A 335 -6.75 25.31 -5.52
CA THR A 335 -5.59 25.87 -4.79
C THR A 335 -5.99 27.21 -4.17
N ALA A 336 -5.94 27.33 -2.84
CA ALA A 336 -6.18 28.58 -2.12
C ALA A 336 -4.88 29.03 -1.42
N ASN A 337 -4.40 30.24 -1.76
CA ASN A 337 -3.22 30.87 -1.13
C ASN A 337 -3.51 32.36 -0.85
N GLY A 338 -3.69 32.69 0.42
CA GLY A 338 -4.07 34.00 0.91
C GLY A 338 -5.40 34.44 0.33
N SER A 339 -5.36 35.41 -0.58
CA SER A 339 -6.54 35.87 -1.33
C SER A 339 -6.61 35.32 -2.76
N ARG A 340 -5.55 34.67 -3.26
CA ARG A 340 -5.55 34.04 -4.59
C ARG A 340 -6.22 32.67 -4.51
N MET A 341 -7.08 32.40 -5.47
CA MET A 341 -7.75 31.12 -5.65
C MET A 341 -7.63 30.70 -7.11
N THR A 342 -7.22 29.46 -7.35
CA THR A 342 -7.15 28.82 -8.66
C THR A 342 -8.02 27.57 -8.63
N LEU A 343 -8.87 27.40 -9.64
CA LEU A 343 -9.73 26.23 -9.84
C LEU A 343 -9.33 25.55 -11.14
N TYR A 344 -8.99 24.27 -11.06
CA TYR A 344 -8.80 23.36 -12.20
C TYR A 344 -9.97 22.37 -12.29
N VAL A 345 -10.17 21.83 -13.48
CA VAL A 345 -11.20 20.83 -13.80
C VAL A 345 -10.57 19.75 -14.66
N ASP A 346 -10.89 18.48 -14.42
CA ASP A 346 -10.57 17.31 -15.26
C ASP A 346 -9.12 17.28 -15.79
N GLY A 347 -8.17 17.60 -14.90
CA GLY A 347 -6.74 17.52 -15.16
C GLY A 347 -6.18 18.48 -16.22
N TYR A 348 -7.02 19.29 -16.87
CA TYR A 348 -6.57 20.25 -17.90
C TYR A 348 -5.55 21.23 -17.30
N ALA A 349 -4.41 21.39 -17.98
CA ALA A 349 -3.30 22.24 -17.54
C ALA A 349 -3.71 23.71 -17.33
N ASP A 350 -4.56 24.24 -18.22
CA ASP A 350 -5.11 25.59 -18.10
C ASP A 350 -6.16 25.69 -16.97
N ALA A 351 -5.88 26.56 -16.00
CA ALA A 351 -6.79 26.86 -14.90
C ALA A 351 -8.17 27.34 -15.40
N ALA A 352 -9.23 26.64 -14.99
CA ALA A 352 -10.61 26.97 -15.32
C ALA A 352 -11.01 28.37 -14.83
N VAL A 353 -10.60 28.74 -13.60
CA VAL A 353 -10.80 30.08 -13.03
C VAL A 353 -9.59 30.47 -12.18
N GLN A 354 -9.05 31.67 -12.38
CA GLN A 354 -8.14 32.33 -11.42
C GLN A 354 -8.79 33.61 -10.88
N ALA A 355 -8.75 33.79 -9.56
CA ALA A 355 -9.38 34.93 -8.89
C ALA A 355 -8.55 35.43 -7.70
N VAL A 356 -8.81 36.68 -7.30
CA VAL A 356 -8.28 37.27 -6.06
C VAL A 356 -9.44 37.87 -5.27
N ASP A 357 -9.76 37.28 -4.11
CA ASP A 357 -10.80 37.76 -3.21
C ASP A 357 -10.42 37.53 -1.75
N SER A 358 -10.57 38.56 -0.92
CA SER A 358 -10.20 38.55 0.50
C SER A 358 -11.40 38.65 1.44
N ARG A 359 -12.64 38.42 0.96
CA ARG A 359 -13.85 38.40 1.81
C ARG A 359 -13.79 37.32 2.88
N TYR A 360 -13.27 36.13 2.52
CA TYR A 360 -13.04 35.02 3.44
C TYR A 360 -11.60 34.51 3.29
N THR A 361 -10.87 34.35 4.40
CA THR A 361 -9.46 33.92 4.42
C THR A 361 -9.21 32.65 5.23
N LYS A 362 -10.20 32.21 6.02
CA LYS A 362 -10.23 30.94 6.75
C LYS A 362 -11.69 30.53 6.95
N GLY A 363 -11.94 29.24 7.06
CA GLY A 363 -13.20 28.67 7.54
C GLY A 363 -13.25 27.17 7.23
N HIS A 364 -14.41 26.58 7.45
CA HIS A 364 -14.65 25.16 7.23
C HIS A 364 -14.71 24.77 5.75
N THR A 365 -14.52 23.48 5.49
CA THR A 365 -14.81 22.81 4.22
C THR A 365 -16.26 22.34 4.17
N GLY A 366 -16.77 22.08 2.97
CA GLY A 366 -18.17 21.72 2.76
C GLY A 366 -18.46 21.21 1.35
N LEU A 367 -19.70 20.76 1.19
CA LEU A 367 -20.32 20.34 -0.07
C LEU A 367 -21.62 21.11 -0.25
N ALA A 368 -21.93 21.50 -1.48
CA ALA A 368 -23.18 22.20 -1.80
C ALA A 368 -23.79 21.72 -3.12
N VAL A 369 -25.12 21.52 -3.13
CA VAL A 369 -25.91 21.29 -4.35
C VAL A 369 -26.88 22.45 -4.49
N LEU A 370 -26.75 23.20 -5.57
CA LEU A 370 -27.49 24.44 -5.84
C LEU A 370 -28.69 24.21 -6.76
N ALA A 371 -28.63 23.18 -7.61
CA ALA A 371 -29.74 22.72 -8.45
C ALA A 371 -29.63 21.22 -8.75
N GLY A 372 -30.77 20.53 -8.84
CA GLY A 372 -30.84 19.10 -9.14
C GLY A 372 -30.23 18.23 -8.05
N ASN A 373 -29.65 17.11 -8.48
CA ASN A 373 -28.87 16.20 -7.66
C ASN A 373 -27.38 16.33 -8.00
N GLY A 374 -26.53 16.32 -6.98
CA GLY A 374 -25.07 16.28 -7.11
C GLY A 374 -24.49 15.16 -6.25
N TYR A 375 -23.54 14.42 -6.80
CA TYR A 375 -22.89 13.27 -6.17
C TYR A 375 -21.41 13.56 -5.95
N PHE A 376 -20.93 13.34 -4.73
CA PHE A 376 -19.56 13.65 -4.33
C PHE A 376 -18.80 12.37 -3.95
N GLN A 377 -17.57 12.23 -4.42
CA GLN A 377 -16.68 11.12 -4.04
C GLN A 377 -15.21 11.57 -4.00
N ASN A 378 -14.36 10.86 -3.26
CA ASN A 378 -12.92 11.13 -3.17
C ASN A 378 -12.59 12.60 -2.81
N VAL A 379 -13.29 13.16 -1.81
CA VAL A 379 -13.24 14.60 -1.48
C VAL A 379 -12.24 14.86 -0.36
N TYR A 380 -11.14 15.57 -0.64
CA TYR A 380 -10.05 15.75 0.33
C TYR A 380 -9.49 17.17 0.34
N MET A 381 -9.29 17.73 1.54
CA MET A 381 -8.58 18.99 1.72
C MET A 381 -7.25 18.74 2.45
N VAL A 382 -6.16 19.20 1.86
CA VAL A 382 -4.80 19.14 2.42
C VAL A 382 -4.28 20.56 2.62
N PRO A 383 -3.84 20.96 3.83
CA PRO A 383 -3.21 22.25 4.05
C PRO A 383 -2.00 22.43 3.13
N ALA A 384 -1.78 23.66 2.64
CA ALA A 384 -0.72 23.94 1.67
C ALA A 384 0.70 23.63 2.20
N SER A 385 0.87 23.65 3.53
CA SER A 385 2.11 23.27 4.22
C SER A 385 2.40 21.77 4.22
N ASP A 386 1.39 20.95 3.93
CA ASP A 386 1.39 19.50 4.15
C ASP A 386 1.22 18.72 2.83
N TYR A 387 0.91 19.42 1.73
CA TYR A 387 0.65 18.84 0.41
C TYR A 387 1.95 18.39 -0.27
N TYR A 388 2.11 17.08 -0.49
CA TYR A 388 3.33 16.46 -1.03
C TYR A 388 4.60 16.81 -0.21
N THR A 389 4.48 16.85 1.13
CA THR A 389 5.62 17.10 2.04
C THR A 389 5.90 15.95 3.00
N GLU A 390 5.35 14.76 2.75
CA GLU A 390 5.61 13.58 3.56
C GLU A 390 7.08 13.15 3.49
N ASN A 391 7.52 12.36 4.47
CA ASN A 391 8.87 11.80 4.42
C ASN A 391 9.04 10.93 3.15
N TYR A 392 10.22 11.01 2.55
CA TYR A 392 10.59 10.34 1.29
C TYR A 392 9.77 10.74 0.05
N ARG A 393 8.84 11.71 0.13
CA ARG A 393 8.04 12.11 -1.03
C ARG A 393 8.93 12.69 -2.14
N PRO A 394 8.93 12.16 -3.38
CA PRO A 394 9.72 12.74 -4.47
C PRO A 394 9.16 14.09 -4.92
N ASP A 395 10.06 15.05 -5.15
CA ASP A 395 9.75 16.39 -5.64
C ASP A 395 9.46 16.40 -7.16
N TYR A 396 9.96 15.44 -7.95
CA TYR A 396 9.79 15.43 -9.43
C TYR A 396 9.56 14.05 -10.09
N HIS A 397 9.57 12.95 -9.33
CA HIS A 397 9.09 11.65 -9.82
C HIS A 397 7.58 11.52 -9.64
N TYR A 398 6.89 10.82 -10.55
CA TYR A 398 5.47 10.52 -10.34
C TYR A 398 5.28 9.62 -9.12
N SER A 399 4.55 10.11 -8.12
CA SER A 399 4.02 9.32 -7.02
C SER A 399 2.55 9.67 -6.81
N PRO A 400 1.69 8.71 -6.43
CA PRO A 400 0.28 9.00 -6.23
C PRO A 400 0.08 9.80 -4.94
N ALA A 401 -0.77 10.82 -4.98
CA ALA A 401 -1.09 11.63 -3.80
C ALA A 401 -1.52 10.76 -2.60
N ARG A 402 -2.24 9.67 -2.87
CA ARG A 402 -2.79 8.71 -1.91
C ARG A 402 -2.84 7.33 -2.57
N GLY A 403 -2.70 6.25 -1.81
CA GLY A 403 -2.80 4.88 -2.33
C GLY A 403 -1.47 4.34 -2.85
N SER A 404 -1.53 3.45 -3.85
CA SER A 404 -0.35 2.79 -4.41
C SER A 404 -0.18 3.06 -5.91
N ALA A 405 1.08 3.17 -6.35
CA ALA A 405 1.47 3.04 -7.74
C ALA A 405 2.34 1.80 -7.90
N SER A 406 1.98 0.96 -8.86
CA SER A 406 2.87 -0.06 -9.41
C SER A 406 3.02 0.14 -10.92
N ASP A 407 2.88 -0.90 -11.73
CA ASP A 407 3.10 -0.91 -13.16
C ASP A 407 2.50 0.33 -13.86
N PRO A 408 3.29 1.12 -14.62
CA PRO A 408 2.72 2.08 -15.55
C PRO A 408 1.92 1.31 -16.61
N ASN A 409 0.76 1.83 -16.97
CA ASN A 409 -0.18 1.24 -17.90
C ASN A 409 -0.63 2.29 -18.92
N GLY A 410 -1.18 1.84 -20.04
CA GLY A 410 -1.96 2.72 -20.91
C GLY A 410 -1.23 3.94 -21.46
N LEU A 411 0.11 3.99 -21.44
CA LEU A 411 0.86 5.19 -21.81
C LEU A 411 0.56 5.57 -23.26
N VAL A 412 -0.12 6.69 -23.46
CA VAL A 412 -0.56 7.17 -24.78
C VAL A 412 -0.54 8.70 -24.82
N TYR A 413 -0.12 9.26 -25.94
CA TYR A 413 -0.27 10.68 -26.22
C TYR A 413 -1.54 10.92 -27.06
N TYR A 414 -2.40 11.85 -26.63
CA TYR A 414 -3.65 12.13 -27.33
C TYR A 414 -4.06 13.60 -27.21
N GLU A 415 -4.42 14.21 -28.35
CA GLU A 415 -4.96 15.58 -28.47
C GLU A 415 -4.21 16.72 -27.74
N GLY A 416 -2.95 16.51 -27.36
CA GLY A 416 -2.11 17.49 -26.66
C GLY A 416 -1.43 16.95 -25.41
N GLU A 417 -1.95 15.86 -24.83
CA GLU A 417 -1.61 15.41 -23.48
C GLU A 417 -0.98 14.02 -23.46
N TYR A 418 -0.08 13.82 -22.51
CA TYR A 418 0.48 12.53 -22.12
C TYR A 418 -0.43 11.91 -21.06
N HIS A 419 -1.00 10.75 -21.34
CA HIS A 419 -1.79 9.98 -20.38
C HIS A 419 -0.90 8.96 -19.66
N LEU A 420 -0.84 9.04 -18.34
CA LEU A 420 -0.23 8.06 -17.47
C LEU A 420 -1.33 7.31 -16.72
N PHE A 421 -1.55 6.04 -17.05
CA PHE A 421 -2.30 5.14 -16.19
C PHE A 421 -1.31 4.34 -15.34
N HIS A 422 -1.76 3.84 -14.19
CA HIS A 422 -0.99 2.86 -13.44
C HIS A 422 -1.91 1.95 -12.64
N GLN A 423 -1.39 0.79 -12.29
CA GLN A 423 -2.04 -0.12 -11.36
C GLN A 423 -2.21 0.53 -9.98
N ASP A 424 -3.40 0.40 -9.42
CA ASP A 424 -3.73 0.59 -7.99
C ASP A 424 -4.77 -0.47 -7.60
N GLY A 425 -4.37 -1.50 -6.85
CA GLY A 425 -5.27 -2.57 -6.40
C GLY A 425 -5.98 -3.38 -7.51
N GLY A 426 -5.41 -3.47 -8.71
CA GLY A 426 -6.07 -4.08 -9.87
C GLY A 426 -7.19 -3.22 -10.47
N THR A 427 -7.07 -1.90 -10.32
CA THR A 427 -7.75 -0.86 -11.10
C THR A 427 -6.70 -0.03 -11.83
N TRP A 428 -7.08 0.66 -12.90
CA TRP A 428 -6.20 1.68 -13.50
C TRP A 428 -6.52 3.06 -12.91
N ALA A 429 -5.63 3.56 -12.07
CA ALA A 429 -5.54 4.97 -11.74
C ALA A 429 -5.03 5.77 -12.95
N HIS A 430 -5.25 7.10 -12.96
CA HIS A 430 -4.98 7.95 -14.11
C HIS A 430 -4.48 9.34 -13.72
N ALA A 431 -3.47 9.82 -14.43
CA ALA A 431 -3.02 11.20 -14.47
C ALA A 431 -2.73 11.66 -15.92
N VAL A 432 -2.74 12.97 -16.15
CA VAL A 432 -2.36 13.61 -17.41
C VAL A 432 -1.30 14.68 -17.18
N SER A 433 -0.51 14.97 -18.21
CA SER A 433 0.48 16.05 -18.23
C SER A 433 0.61 16.58 -19.67
N ASP A 434 1.00 17.83 -19.86
CA ASP A 434 1.39 18.39 -21.16
C ASP A 434 2.92 18.41 -21.38
N ASP A 435 3.71 18.05 -20.37
CA ASP A 435 5.18 18.12 -20.39
C ASP A 435 5.91 16.91 -19.77
N LEU A 436 5.19 15.83 -19.43
CA LEU A 436 5.68 14.60 -18.75
C LEU A 436 6.19 14.80 -17.31
N VAL A 437 6.12 16.01 -16.77
CA VAL A 437 6.75 16.39 -15.49
C VAL A 437 5.69 16.86 -14.50
N HIS A 438 4.81 17.78 -14.91
CA HIS A 438 3.74 18.31 -14.08
C HIS A 438 2.47 17.46 -14.28
N TRP A 439 2.26 16.48 -13.40
CA TRP A 439 1.16 15.53 -13.49
C TRP A 439 -0.08 16.02 -12.73
N LYS A 440 -1.24 16.00 -13.41
CA LYS A 440 -2.56 16.24 -12.82
C LYS A 440 -3.35 14.94 -12.73
N ARG A 441 -3.77 14.60 -11.51
CA ARG A 441 -4.55 13.41 -11.20
C ARG A 441 -5.96 13.50 -11.80
N LEU A 442 -6.48 12.35 -12.19
CA LEU A 442 -7.86 12.14 -12.63
C LEU A 442 -8.54 11.06 -11.77
N PRO A 443 -9.88 10.87 -11.91
CA PRO A 443 -10.56 9.76 -11.29
C PRO A 443 -10.02 8.41 -11.78
N ILE A 444 -10.29 7.32 -11.05
CA ILE A 444 -9.97 5.95 -11.51
C ILE A 444 -10.62 5.72 -12.88
N ALA A 445 -9.80 5.44 -13.89
CA ALA A 445 -10.23 5.26 -15.26
C ALA A 445 -10.92 3.91 -15.46
N LEU A 446 -10.26 2.83 -15.03
CA LEU A 446 -10.79 1.46 -15.16
C LEU A 446 -10.94 0.80 -13.78
N PRO A 447 -12.10 0.93 -13.11
CA PRO A 447 -12.39 0.22 -11.87
C PRO A 447 -12.67 -1.27 -12.09
N TRP A 448 -12.72 -2.05 -11.00
CA TRP A 448 -13.20 -3.43 -11.04
C TRP A 448 -14.58 -3.56 -11.73
N ASN A 449 -14.80 -4.63 -12.50
CA ASN A 449 -16.02 -4.85 -13.28
C ASN A 449 -16.56 -6.29 -13.15
N ASP A 450 -17.76 -6.59 -13.67
CA ASP A 450 -18.40 -7.92 -13.51
C ASP A 450 -17.56 -9.12 -14.02
N ASN A 451 -16.43 -8.92 -14.73
CA ASN A 451 -15.49 -9.97 -15.10
C ASN A 451 -14.34 -10.18 -14.10
N GLY A 452 -13.99 -9.22 -13.24
CA GLY A 452 -12.85 -9.31 -12.33
C GLY A 452 -12.06 -8.01 -12.13
N HIS A 453 -10.85 -8.16 -11.60
CA HIS A 453 -9.83 -7.11 -11.58
C HIS A 453 -9.40 -6.73 -13.00
N VAL A 454 -8.94 -5.49 -13.14
CA VAL A 454 -8.39 -4.90 -14.35
C VAL A 454 -6.90 -4.72 -14.13
N TRP A 455 -6.12 -5.68 -14.62
CA TRP A 455 -4.66 -5.70 -14.52
C TRP A 455 -3.99 -5.02 -15.72
N SER A 456 -2.67 -4.91 -15.66
CA SER A 456 -1.78 -4.20 -16.57
C SER A 456 -2.04 -4.46 -18.06
N GLY A 457 -1.66 -3.46 -18.87
CA GLY A 457 -1.86 -3.41 -20.31
C GLY A 457 -1.59 -2.01 -20.89
N SER A 458 -2.08 -1.74 -22.10
CA SER A 458 -1.71 -0.57 -22.91
C SER A 458 -2.91 0.14 -23.54
N ALA A 459 -2.67 1.34 -24.06
CA ALA A 459 -3.65 2.12 -24.79
C ALA A 459 -3.07 2.67 -26.10
N VAL A 460 -3.95 2.95 -27.04
CA VAL A 460 -3.65 3.49 -28.38
C VAL A 460 -4.72 4.48 -28.82
N ALA A 461 -4.33 5.43 -29.67
CA ALA A 461 -5.22 6.37 -30.32
C ALA A 461 -5.77 5.77 -31.64
N ASP A 462 -7.06 5.46 -31.69
CA ASP A 462 -7.71 5.06 -32.94
C ASP A 462 -8.13 6.29 -33.75
N LEU A 463 -7.14 6.95 -34.35
CA LEU A 463 -7.31 8.21 -35.09
C LEU A 463 -8.16 8.12 -36.37
N ASN A 464 -8.49 6.90 -36.82
CA ASN A 464 -9.20 6.65 -38.08
C ASN A 464 -10.47 5.81 -37.90
N ASN A 465 -10.89 5.55 -36.65
CA ASN A 465 -12.02 4.67 -36.31
C ASN A 465 -11.90 3.27 -36.96
N ALA A 466 -10.69 2.70 -36.96
CA ALA A 466 -10.43 1.35 -37.46
C ALA A 466 -11.21 0.28 -36.68
N SER A 467 -11.51 0.54 -35.40
CA SER A 467 -12.36 -0.27 -34.53
C SER A 467 -13.87 -0.15 -34.79
N GLY A 468 -14.31 0.95 -35.40
CA GLY A 468 -15.73 1.32 -35.52
C GLY A 468 -16.37 1.93 -34.27
N LEU A 469 -15.70 1.89 -33.11
CA LEU A 469 -16.23 2.34 -31.80
C LEU A 469 -16.55 3.85 -31.77
N PHE A 470 -15.82 4.66 -32.54
CA PHE A 470 -15.86 6.13 -32.49
C PHE A 470 -16.80 6.75 -33.52
N THR A 471 -17.62 5.94 -34.19
CA THR A 471 -18.57 6.39 -35.23
C THR A 471 -19.55 7.45 -34.73
N GLY A 472 -19.94 7.39 -33.45
CA GLY A 472 -20.82 8.36 -32.80
C GLY A 472 -20.13 9.58 -32.18
N SER A 473 -18.79 9.58 -32.09
CA SER A 473 -18.01 10.49 -31.24
C SER A 473 -16.91 11.25 -32.02
N GLY A 474 -17.16 11.58 -33.28
CA GLY A 474 -16.23 12.37 -34.11
C GLY A 474 -15.25 11.55 -34.95
N GLY A 475 -15.21 10.23 -34.80
CA GLY A 475 -14.37 9.34 -35.62
C GLY A 475 -12.95 9.09 -35.08
N SER A 476 -12.66 9.49 -33.84
CA SER A 476 -11.45 9.10 -33.12
C SER A 476 -11.70 8.96 -31.62
N GLY A 477 -10.75 8.36 -30.92
CA GLY A 477 -10.72 8.25 -29.46
C GLY A 477 -9.63 7.29 -29.00
N LEU A 478 -9.66 6.95 -27.71
CA LEU A 478 -8.70 6.05 -27.08
C LEU A 478 -9.29 4.66 -26.88
N ILE A 479 -8.48 3.63 -27.14
CA ILE A 479 -8.78 2.23 -26.77
C ILE A 479 -7.74 1.77 -25.76
N ALA A 480 -8.18 1.12 -24.68
CA ALA A 480 -7.34 0.45 -23.69
C ALA A 480 -7.57 -1.06 -23.73
N TYR A 481 -6.47 -1.81 -23.78
CA TYR A 481 -6.44 -3.25 -23.60
C TYR A 481 -5.87 -3.57 -22.24
N TYR A 482 -6.57 -4.39 -21.48
CA TYR A 482 -6.22 -4.72 -20.11
C TYR A 482 -6.34 -6.21 -19.87
N THR A 483 -5.68 -6.69 -18.82
CA THR A 483 -5.81 -8.08 -18.40
C THR A 483 -7.00 -8.24 -17.44
N SER A 484 -8.03 -8.98 -17.82
CA SER A 484 -9.12 -9.38 -16.92
C SER A 484 -8.67 -10.57 -16.08
N TYR A 485 -8.66 -10.41 -14.75
CA TYR A 485 -8.35 -11.47 -13.78
C TYR A 485 -9.50 -11.65 -12.78
N ASN A 486 -10.02 -12.87 -12.63
CA ASN A 486 -11.13 -13.17 -11.75
C ASN A 486 -10.69 -14.09 -10.59
N PRO A 487 -10.61 -13.61 -9.34
CA PRO A 487 -10.17 -14.41 -8.20
C PRO A 487 -10.99 -15.69 -7.95
N ASP A 488 -12.28 -15.69 -8.28
CA ASP A 488 -13.17 -16.86 -8.12
C ASP A 488 -13.00 -17.91 -9.24
N ALA A 489 -12.33 -17.55 -10.35
CA ALA A 489 -12.11 -18.45 -11.48
C ALA A 489 -10.87 -19.33 -11.25
N TYR A 490 -10.89 -20.52 -11.86
CA TYR A 490 -9.77 -21.45 -11.80
C TYR A 490 -8.48 -20.79 -12.31
N ASN A 491 -7.48 -20.67 -11.43
CA ASN A 491 -6.22 -19.95 -11.65
C ASN A 491 -6.39 -18.51 -12.18
N GLY A 492 -7.46 -17.81 -11.78
CA GLY A 492 -7.72 -16.43 -12.18
C GLY A 492 -8.33 -16.24 -13.59
N ASN A 493 -8.14 -17.19 -14.50
CA ASN A 493 -8.56 -17.12 -15.91
C ASN A 493 -8.21 -15.77 -16.57
N GLN A 494 -6.91 -15.46 -16.64
CA GLN A 494 -6.37 -14.23 -17.23
C GLN A 494 -6.73 -14.13 -18.73
N ARG A 495 -7.39 -13.05 -19.15
CA ARG A 495 -7.91 -12.84 -20.53
C ARG A 495 -7.73 -11.37 -20.94
N ILE A 496 -7.67 -11.05 -22.24
CA ILE A 496 -7.55 -9.65 -22.68
C ILE A 496 -8.92 -9.02 -22.91
N GLY A 497 -9.24 -7.99 -22.13
CA GLY A 497 -10.44 -7.16 -22.26
C GLY A 497 -10.19 -5.86 -23.04
N LEU A 498 -11.28 -5.17 -23.39
CA LEU A 498 -11.26 -3.90 -24.11
C LEU A 498 -12.15 -2.86 -23.42
N ALA A 499 -11.59 -1.68 -23.22
CA ALA A 499 -12.32 -0.46 -22.85
C ALA A 499 -11.98 0.66 -23.84
N TYR A 500 -12.82 1.69 -23.92
CA TYR A 500 -12.61 2.83 -24.81
C TYR A 500 -13.10 4.14 -24.18
N SER A 501 -12.52 5.26 -24.63
CA SER A 501 -12.89 6.62 -24.21
C SER A 501 -13.16 7.50 -25.42
N THR A 502 -14.23 8.29 -25.32
CA THR A 502 -14.76 9.17 -26.38
C THR A 502 -14.59 10.66 -26.06
N ASP A 503 -13.90 10.97 -24.96
CA ASP A 503 -13.77 12.31 -24.36
C ASP A 503 -12.33 12.59 -23.89
N GLN A 504 -11.35 12.29 -24.75
CA GLN A 504 -9.92 12.46 -24.46
C GLN A 504 -9.49 11.75 -23.15
N GLY A 505 -9.95 10.52 -22.91
CA GLY A 505 -9.53 9.72 -21.76
C GLY A 505 -10.13 10.12 -20.40
N ARG A 506 -11.08 11.08 -20.33
CA ARG A 506 -11.68 11.54 -19.07
C ARG A 506 -12.66 10.51 -18.49
N THR A 507 -13.46 9.87 -19.35
CA THR A 507 -14.33 8.75 -18.96
C THR A 507 -14.09 7.54 -19.86
N TRP A 508 -14.27 6.36 -19.29
CA TRP A 508 -13.99 5.07 -19.94
C TRP A 508 -15.19 4.14 -19.86
N GLN A 509 -15.42 3.41 -20.95
CA GLN A 509 -16.51 2.46 -21.09
C GLN A 509 -15.95 1.09 -21.42
N TYR A 510 -16.34 0.07 -20.65
CA TYR A 510 -16.08 -1.32 -21.03
C TYR A 510 -16.89 -1.69 -22.26
N SER A 511 -16.28 -2.34 -23.23
CA SER A 511 -17.00 -2.80 -24.41
C SER A 511 -18.02 -3.86 -24.04
N THR A 512 -19.30 -3.60 -24.33
CA THR A 512 -20.40 -4.55 -24.11
C THR A 512 -20.54 -5.53 -25.27
N GLU A 513 -20.12 -5.14 -26.48
CA GLU A 513 -20.11 -5.98 -27.68
C GLU A 513 -18.86 -6.88 -27.73
N HIS A 514 -17.72 -6.37 -27.27
CA HIS A 514 -16.42 -7.06 -27.27
C HIS A 514 -15.72 -7.00 -25.89
N PRO A 515 -16.33 -7.51 -24.81
CA PRO A 515 -15.79 -7.41 -23.45
C PRO A 515 -14.47 -8.15 -23.24
N ILE A 516 -14.22 -9.19 -24.04
CA ILE A 516 -12.98 -9.96 -24.11
C ILE A 516 -12.63 -10.13 -25.58
N VAL A 517 -11.45 -9.67 -25.99
CA VAL A 517 -10.95 -9.75 -27.37
C VAL A 517 -9.99 -10.93 -27.57
N ILE A 518 -9.29 -11.37 -26.52
CA ILE A 518 -8.47 -12.58 -26.55
C ILE A 518 -8.72 -13.44 -25.30
N GLU A 519 -9.16 -14.66 -25.53
CA GLU A 519 -9.34 -15.69 -24.51
C GLU A 519 -8.00 -16.35 -24.12
N ASN A 520 -7.88 -16.82 -22.88
CA ASN A 520 -6.68 -17.48 -22.38
C ASN A 520 -6.29 -18.70 -23.27
N PRO A 521 -5.07 -18.77 -23.82
CA PRO A 521 -4.67 -19.86 -24.71
C PRO A 521 -4.49 -21.20 -23.98
N GLY A 522 -4.02 -21.18 -22.73
CA GLY A 522 -3.77 -22.38 -21.94
C GLY A 522 -5.00 -22.96 -21.24
N LYS A 523 -6.20 -22.38 -21.41
CA LYS A 523 -7.46 -22.94 -20.88
C LYS A 523 -7.82 -24.35 -21.39
N GLN A 524 -7.14 -24.81 -22.45
CA GLN A 524 -7.25 -26.17 -23.00
C GLN A 524 -6.03 -27.06 -22.67
N GLY A 525 -5.09 -26.58 -21.85
CA GLY A 525 -3.87 -27.29 -21.46
C GLY A 525 -2.80 -27.46 -22.55
N GLY A 526 -2.95 -26.79 -23.70
CA GLY A 526 -2.03 -26.90 -24.84
C GLY A 526 -0.92 -25.85 -24.90
N ASP A 527 -0.97 -24.82 -24.05
CA ASP A 527 0.01 -23.73 -24.00
C ASP A 527 0.98 -23.95 -22.82
N PRO A 528 2.32 -23.89 -23.03
CA PRO A 528 3.31 -24.08 -21.96
C PRO A 528 3.20 -23.11 -20.78
N GLY A 529 2.72 -21.88 -21.00
CA GLY A 529 2.52 -20.88 -19.94
C GLY A 529 1.25 -21.12 -19.10
N GLY A 530 0.44 -22.12 -19.46
CA GLY A 530 -0.74 -22.49 -18.68
C GLY A 530 -1.73 -21.33 -18.57
N TRP A 531 -2.07 -20.94 -17.34
CA TRP A 531 -3.06 -19.88 -17.09
C TRP A 531 -2.48 -18.47 -17.02
N ASP A 532 -1.15 -18.32 -17.05
CA ASP A 532 -0.50 -17.02 -17.14
C ASP A 532 -0.60 -16.46 -18.56
N PHE A 533 -1.32 -15.36 -18.71
CA PHE A 533 -1.59 -14.70 -19.99
C PHE A 533 -2.04 -13.25 -19.75
N ARG A 534 -1.09 -12.30 -19.74
CA ARG A 534 -1.31 -10.93 -19.27
C ARG A 534 -0.44 -9.87 -19.95
N ASP A 535 -0.72 -8.63 -19.61
CA ASP A 535 0.02 -7.42 -19.96
C ASP A 535 0.06 -7.15 -21.48
N PRO A 536 -1.10 -6.89 -22.13
CA PRO A 536 -1.15 -6.64 -23.57
C PRO A 536 -0.56 -5.28 -23.93
N LYS A 537 0.57 -5.27 -24.66
CA LYS A 537 1.03 -4.07 -25.39
C LYS A 537 0.57 -4.12 -26.84
N VAL A 538 -0.15 -3.08 -27.27
CA VAL A 538 -0.50 -2.85 -28.68
C VAL A 538 0.42 -1.80 -29.29
N VAL A 539 0.88 -2.07 -30.52
CA VAL A 539 1.71 -1.15 -31.31
C VAL A 539 1.34 -1.21 -32.79
N ARG A 540 1.54 -0.09 -33.48
CA ARG A 540 1.29 0.09 -34.91
C ARG A 540 2.49 -0.40 -35.74
N ASP A 541 2.25 -1.30 -36.69
CA ASP A 541 3.23 -1.70 -37.72
C ASP A 541 2.83 -1.06 -39.05
N GLU A 542 3.43 0.10 -39.33
CA GLU A 542 3.14 0.86 -40.55
C GLU A 542 3.65 0.20 -41.82
N ALA A 543 4.76 -0.54 -41.76
CA ALA A 543 5.35 -1.20 -42.92
C ALA A 543 4.43 -2.28 -43.51
N ASN A 544 3.66 -2.95 -42.64
CA ASN A 544 2.71 -4.00 -43.03
C ASN A 544 1.24 -3.58 -42.86
N HIS A 545 0.98 -2.29 -42.57
CA HIS A 545 -0.33 -1.67 -42.38
C HIS A 545 -1.25 -2.37 -41.36
N ARG A 546 -0.70 -2.92 -40.28
CA ARG A 546 -1.43 -3.68 -39.25
C ARG A 546 -1.16 -3.16 -37.84
N TRP A 547 -1.82 -3.77 -36.86
CA TRP A 547 -1.50 -3.66 -35.44
C TRP A 547 -0.90 -4.98 -34.96
N ILE A 548 0.06 -4.88 -34.04
CA ILE A 548 0.64 -5.99 -33.28
C ILE A 548 0.15 -5.86 -31.85
N MET A 549 -0.24 -6.97 -31.23
CA MET A 549 -0.36 -7.08 -29.78
C MET A 549 0.63 -8.13 -29.28
N VAL A 550 1.44 -7.77 -28.30
CA VAL A 550 2.25 -8.73 -27.53
C VAL A 550 1.63 -8.94 -26.16
N VAL A 551 1.56 -10.19 -25.72
CA VAL A 551 0.98 -10.58 -24.43
C VAL A 551 1.93 -11.58 -23.76
N SER A 552 2.33 -11.29 -22.53
CA SER A 552 3.22 -12.15 -21.75
C SER A 552 2.46 -13.26 -21.01
N GLY A 553 3.19 -14.17 -20.37
CA GLY A 553 2.65 -15.09 -19.38
C GLY A 553 3.37 -16.42 -19.38
N GLY A 554 3.93 -16.78 -18.22
CA GLY A 554 4.81 -17.92 -18.04
C GLY A 554 6.23 -17.59 -18.48
N ASP A 555 6.75 -18.35 -19.44
CA ASP A 555 8.13 -18.34 -19.93
C ASP A 555 8.30 -17.71 -21.32
N HIS A 556 7.27 -17.06 -21.87
CA HIS A 556 7.30 -16.53 -23.24
C HIS A 556 6.27 -15.42 -23.53
N ILE A 557 6.56 -14.64 -24.56
CA ILE A 557 5.69 -13.62 -25.16
C ILE A 557 4.94 -14.20 -26.36
N ARG A 558 3.64 -13.92 -26.47
CA ARG A 558 2.76 -14.33 -27.57
C ARG A 558 2.44 -13.12 -28.45
N PHE A 559 2.58 -13.29 -29.77
CA PHE A 559 2.34 -12.25 -30.77
C PHE A 559 0.99 -12.47 -31.45
N PHE A 560 0.23 -11.39 -31.59
CA PHE A 560 -1.05 -11.34 -32.30
C PHE A 560 -1.07 -10.19 -33.29
N THR A 561 -1.84 -10.33 -34.37
CA THR A 561 -2.03 -9.28 -35.39
C THR A 561 -3.50 -8.94 -35.57
N SER A 562 -3.78 -7.67 -35.88
CA SER A 562 -5.12 -7.17 -36.23
C SER A 562 -5.05 -6.10 -37.32
N THR A 563 -6.12 -5.95 -38.10
CA THR A 563 -6.32 -4.83 -39.03
C THR A 563 -7.44 -3.87 -38.59
N ASN A 564 -8.19 -4.21 -37.54
CA ASN A 564 -9.36 -3.47 -37.08
C ASN A 564 -9.41 -3.28 -35.54
N LEU A 565 -8.34 -3.58 -34.80
CA LEU A 565 -8.24 -3.44 -33.34
C LEU A 565 -9.19 -4.35 -32.51
N ILE A 566 -10.16 -5.02 -33.14
CA ILE A 566 -11.15 -5.89 -32.49
C ILE A 566 -10.79 -7.38 -32.68
N ASP A 567 -10.54 -7.80 -33.93
CA ASP A 567 -10.24 -9.19 -34.26
C ASP A 567 -8.72 -9.43 -34.22
N TRP A 568 -8.27 -10.30 -33.33
CA TRP A 568 -6.84 -10.61 -33.12
C TRP A 568 -6.51 -12.06 -33.50
N THR A 569 -5.46 -12.24 -34.31
CA THR A 569 -4.98 -13.55 -34.76
C THR A 569 -3.59 -13.82 -34.21
N HIS A 570 -3.40 -14.94 -33.48
CA HIS A 570 -2.08 -15.39 -33.00
C HIS A 570 -1.15 -15.74 -34.18
N THR A 571 0.09 -15.24 -34.14
CA THR A 571 1.08 -15.40 -35.22
C THR A 571 2.39 -16.05 -34.77
N ASP A 572 2.79 -15.86 -33.51
CA ASP A 572 4.07 -16.39 -32.99
C ASP A 572 4.15 -16.46 -31.46
N SER A 573 5.15 -17.18 -30.97
CA SER A 573 5.56 -17.15 -29.56
C SER A 573 7.08 -17.13 -29.43
N PHE A 574 7.61 -16.22 -28.59
CA PHE A 574 9.04 -15.93 -28.41
C PHE A 574 9.43 -16.04 -26.94
N GLY A 575 10.60 -16.63 -26.63
CA GLY A 575 11.14 -16.68 -25.26
C GLY A 575 11.58 -18.06 -24.75
N TYR A 576 11.34 -19.13 -25.51
CA TYR A 576 11.62 -20.49 -25.01
C TYR A 576 13.11 -20.84 -24.87
N GLY A 577 13.42 -21.70 -23.90
CA GLY A 577 14.72 -22.36 -23.78
C GLY A 577 15.81 -21.42 -23.29
N GLY A 578 16.78 -21.09 -24.15
CA GLY A 578 17.99 -20.34 -23.77
C GLY A 578 17.73 -18.91 -23.28
N TYR A 579 16.56 -18.33 -23.56
CA TYR A 579 16.16 -17.02 -23.05
C TYR A 579 15.63 -17.06 -21.60
N VAL A 580 15.14 -18.21 -21.12
CA VAL A 580 14.46 -18.30 -19.81
C VAL A 580 15.49 -18.30 -18.67
N ARG A 581 15.50 -17.23 -17.87
CA ARG A 581 16.39 -17.08 -16.70
C ARG A 581 15.73 -17.39 -15.35
N GLY A 582 14.48 -17.87 -15.37
CA GLY A 582 13.62 -17.97 -14.19
C GLY A 582 12.71 -16.75 -14.06
N GLY A 583 11.93 -16.71 -12.97
CA GLY A 583 10.85 -15.73 -12.80
C GLY A 583 9.67 -15.98 -13.75
N VAL A 584 8.67 -15.11 -13.69
CA VAL A 584 7.62 -15.02 -14.71
C VAL A 584 7.91 -13.81 -15.57
N TRP A 585 7.77 -13.94 -16.89
CA TRP A 585 7.88 -12.80 -17.81
C TRP A 585 6.60 -11.97 -17.73
N GLU A 586 6.74 -10.66 -17.58
CA GLU A 586 5.65 -9.68 -17.41
C GLU A 586 5.95 -8.39 -18.17
N CYS A 587 4.91 -7.57 -18.35
CA CYS A 587 5.00 -6.21 -18.89
C CYS A 587 5.87 -6.11 -20.17
N PRO A 588 5.48 -6.79 -21.26
CA PRO A 588 6.18 -6.69 -22.52
C PRO A 588 5.90 -5.33 -23.17
N ASP A 589 6.94 -4.69 -23.69
CA ASP A 589 6.79 -3.51 -24.55
C ASP A 589 7.44 -3.77 -25.92
N LEU A 590 6.85 -3.25 -26.98
CA LEU A 590 7.29 -3.48 -28.36
C LEU A 590 7.18 -2.19 -29.17
N PHE A 591 8.28 -1.78 -29.78
CA PHE A 591 8.34 -0.57 -30.60
C PHE A 591 9.50 -0.61 -31.61
N GLU A 592 9.44 0.24 -32.63
CA GLU A 592 10.50 0.42 -33.62
C GLU A 592 11.37 1.64 -33.25
N LEU A 593 12.71 1.49 -33.35
CA LEU A 593 13.68 2.57 -33.20
C LEU A 593 14.61 2.65 -34.41
N SER A 594 15.13 3.85 -34.67
CA SER A 594 16.19 4.08 -35.67
C SER A 594 17.56 4.00 -35.00
N VAL A 595 18.56 3.46 -35.70
CA VAL A 595 19.93 3.38 -35.20
C VAL A 595 20.67 4.70 -35.51
N GLU A 596 21.15 5.37 -34.46
CA GLU A 596 21.80 6.68 -34.49
C GLU A 596 22.86 6.78 -35.59
N GLY A 597 22.75 7.82 -36.44
CA GLY A 597 23.68 8.06 -37.54
C GLY A 597 23.46 7.20 -38.78
N THR A 598 22.38 6.41 -38.85
CA THR A 598 22.05 5.54 -39.99
C THR A 598 20.58 5.72 -40.43
N GLU A 599 20.20 5.08 -41.53
CA GLU A 599 18.79 4.92 -41.96
C GLU A 599 18.20 3.56 -41.50
N GLU A 600 18.96 2.76 -40.75
CA GLU A 600 18.53 1.45 -40.28
C GLU A 600 17.53 1.58 -39.13
N LYS A 601 16.50 0.73 -39.17
CA LYS A 601 15.50 0.60 -38.12
C LYS A 601 15.46 -0.83 -37.59
N LYS A 602 15.22 -0.96 -36.29
CA LYS A 602 15.06 -2.24 -35.61
C LYS A 602 13.87 -2.20 -34.66
N TRP A 603 13.25 -3.36 -34.48
CA TRP A 603 12.25 -3.59 -33.45
C TRP A 603 12.93 -3.92 -32.13
N VAL A 604 12.47 -3.30 -31.05
CA VAL A 604 12.92 -3.59 -29.69
C VAL A 604 11.73 -4.20 -28.94
N LEU A 605 11.92 -5.41 -28.43
CA LEU A 605 11.03 -6.05 -27.47
C LEU A 605 11.67 -5.92 -26.09
N MET A 606 10.97 -5.31 -25.14
CA MET A 606 11.38 -5.22 -23.73
C MET A 606 10.49 -6.13 -22.89
N ILE A 607 11.02 -6.68 -21.81
CA ILE A 607 10.24 -7.42 -20.81
C ILE A 607 10.74 -7.12 -19.39
N SER A 608 9.89 -7.38 -18.41
CA SER A 608 10.28 -7.45 -17.00
C SER A 608 10.18 -8.90 -16.52
N THR A 609 11.04 -9.28 -15.57
CA THR A 609 11.07 -10.64 -14.99
C THR A 609 10.81 -10.57 -13.48
N GLY A 610 9.73 -11.22 -13.03
CA GLY A 610 9.37 -11.30 -11.61
C GLY A 610 10.46 -11.95 -10.75
N ALA A 611 10.52 -11.60 -9.47
CA ALA A 611 11.69 -11.87 -8.63
C ALA A 611 12.16 -13.34 -8.63
N ASN A 612 13.46 -13.55 -8.86
CA ASN A 612 14.06 -14.88 -8.89
C ASN A 612 15.47 -14.89 -8.26
N PRO A 613 15.90 -16.00 -7.61
CA PRO A 613 17.28 -16.14 -7.14
C PRO A 613 18.35 -16.06 -8.24
N ALA A 614 18.03 -16.43 -9.50
CA ALA A 614 18.98 -16.35 -10.62
C ALA A 614 19.19 -14.92 -11.16
N THR A 615 18.27 -14.01 -10.87
CA THR A 615 18.31 -12.58 -11.21
C THR A 615 18.61 -11.68 -10.00
N GLU A 616 18.66 -12.27 -8.80
CA GLU A 616 18.79 -11.59 -7.51
C GLU A 616 17.69 -10.52 -7.30
N GLY A 617 16.44 -10.97 -7.36
CA GLY A 617 15.25 -10.12 -7.34
C GLY A 617 14.64 -9.97 -8.74
N SER A 618 13.85 -8.92 -8.96
CA SER A 618 13.39 -8.54 -10.30
C SER A 618 14.53 -8.09 -11.22
N ASP A 619 14.36 -8.25 -12.53
CA ASP A 619 15.31 -7.82 -13.58
C ASP A 619 14.52 -7.36 -14.82
N ALA A 620 15.13 -6.54 -15.68
CA ALA A 620 14.51 -5.99 -16.88
C ALA A 620 15.46 -6.09 -18.08
N GLU A 621 14.99 -6.68 -19.17
CA GLU A 621 15.81 -6.99 -20.34
C GLU A 621 15.13 -6.60 -21.66
N TYR A 622 15.94 -6.44 -22.70
CA TYR A 622 15.47 -6.10 -24.04
C TYR A 622 16.14 -6.96 -25.12
N PHE A 623 15.45 -7.07 -26.25
CA PHE A 623 15.85 -7.81 -27.43
C PHE A 623 15.76 -6.88 -28.65
N ILE A 624 16.78 -6.87 -29.50
CA ILE A 624 16.81 -6.09 -30.75
C ILE A 624 16.63 -7.07 -31.91
N GLY A 625 15.76 -6.75 -32.86
CA GLY A 625 15.45 -7.63 -33.97
C GLY A 625 14.55 -7.02 -35.02
N GLU A 626 13.85 -7.90 -35.75
CA GLU A 626 12.94 -7.54 -36.84
C GLU A 626 11.59 -8.26 -36.72
N LEU A 627 10.51 -7.61 -37.18
CA LEU A 627 9.22 -8.26 -37.39
C LEU A 627 9.06 -8.73 -38.84
N THR A 628 8.75 -10.01 -39.04
CA THR A 628 8.45 -10.53 -40.40
C THR A 628 7.08 -10.06 -40.89
N VAL A 629 6.81 -10.19 -42.21
CA VAL A 629 5.49 -9.87 -42.81
C VAL A 629 4.35 -10.72 -42.23
N GLU A 630 4.63 -11.86 -41.59
CA GLU A 630 3.66 -12.67 -40.86
C GLU A 630 3.44 -12.24 -39.39
N GLY A 631 4.26 -11.33 -38.85
CA GLY A 631 4.16 -10.87 -37.46
C GLY A 631 4.89 -11.78 -36.48
N LYS A 632 6.10 -12.23 -36.86
CA LYS A 632 7.03 -13.02 -36.03
C LYS A 632 8.22 -12.15 -35.63
N PHE A 633 8.70 -12.25 -34.38
CA PHE A 633 9.87 -11.51 -33.91
C PHE A 633 11.14 -12.35 -34.06
N VAL A 634 12.12 -11.82 -34.79
CA VAL A 634 13.42 -12.45 -35.02
C VAL A 634 14.49 -11.62 -34.31
N ASN A 635 15.00 -12.12 -33.19
CA ASN A 635 16.08 -11.49 -32.43
C ASN A 635 17.41 -11.57 -33.21
N ASP A 636 18.14 -10.46 -33.27
CA ASP A 636 19.47 -10.37 -33.90
C ASP A 636 20.56 -11.08 -33.06
N ASN A 637 20.34 -11.19 -31.75
CA ASN A 637 21.28 -11.78 -30.79
C ASN A 637 21.02 -13.28 -30.56
N ALA A 638 22.04 -14.00 -30.08
CA ALA A 638 21.90 -15.41 -29.73
C ALA A 638 20.98 -15.61 -28.51
N ALA A 639 20.27 -16.74 -28.46
CA ALA A 639 19.47 -17.10 -27.29
C ALA A 639 20.36 -17.26 -26.05
N GLY A 640 20.03 -16.52 -24.98
CA GLY A 640 20.81 -16.45 -23.75
C GLY A 640 21.79 -15.27 -23.65
N GLU A 641 21.94 -14.45 -24.70
CA GLU A 641 22.55 -13.12 -24.57
C GLU A 641 21.58 -12.19 -23.85
N VAL A 642 22.01 -11.60 -22.72
CA VAL A 642 21.17 -10.75 -21.87
C VAL A 642 21.57 -9.29 -22.06
N LEU A 643 20.68 -8.51 -22.69
CA LEU A 643 20.82 -7.06 -22.74
C LEU A 643 19.90 -6.46 -21.68
N ARG A 644 20.49 -5.91 -20.61
CA ARG A 644 19.72 -5.28 -19.53
C ARG A 644 19.25 -3.88 -19.90
N THR A 645 18.01 -3.57 -19.57
CA THR A 645 17.47 -2.22 -19.69
C THR A 645 18.06 -1.29 -18.63
N ASP A 646 18.25 -1.79 -17.41
CA ASP A 646 18.76 -1.03 -16.27
C ASP A 646 19.62 -1.95 -15.39
N TYR A 647 20.60 -1.38 -14.68
CA TYR A 647 21.53 -2.10 -13.81
C TYR A 647 21.31 -1.81 -12.31
N GLY A 648 20.43 -0.87 -11.99
CA GLY A 648 19.89 -0.67 -10.66
C GLY A 648 18.92 -1.80 -10.28
N LYS A 649 18.44 -1.80 -9.03
CA LYS A 649 17.55 -2.86 -8.53
C LYS A 649 16.08 -2.48 -8.50
N GLU A 650 15.74 -1.21 -8.72
CA GLU A 650 14.36 -0.73 -8.77
C GLU A 650 13.98 -0.21 -10.15
N PHE A 651 13.87 -1.13 -11.11
CA PHE A 651 13.38 -0.86 -12.44
C PHE A 651 12.52 -2.05 -12.92
N TYR A 652 11.20 -1.87 -12.92
CA TYR A 652 10.24 -2.93 -13.26
C TYR A 652 9.06 -2.42 -14.10
N ALA A 653 8.38 -3.32 -14.81
CA ALA A 653 7.18 -3.03 -15.59
C ALA A 653 7.34 -1.85 -16.57
N SER A 654 8.49 -1.75 -17.24
CA SER A 654 8.81 -0.64 -18.13
C SER A 654 7.88 -0.60 -19.35
N MET A 655 7.21 0.53 -19.55
CA MET A 655 6.28 0.76 -20.66
C MET A 655 6.61 2.09 -21.36
N SER A 656 6.39 2.15 -22.67
CA SER A 656 6.54 3.38 -23.47
C SER A 656 5.24 3.91 -24.07
N PHE A 657 5.21 5.23 -24.27
CA PHE A 657 4.07 5.95 -24.84
C PHE A 657 3.76 5.53 -26.29
N SER A 658 2.49 5.22 -26.54
CA SER A 658 1.92 5.16 -27.89
C SER A 658 1.73 6.58 -28.47
N ASP A 659 1.75 6.68 -29.80
CA ASP A 659 1.22 7.83 -30.56
C ASP A 659 1.89 9.21 -30.35
N LEU A 660 3.17 9.23 -29.95
CA LEU A 660 3.97 10.47 -29.81
C LEU A 660 4.16 11.22 -31.15
N PRO A 661 4.02 12.57 -31.18
CA PRO A 661 3.91 13.34 -32.42
C PRO A 661 5.24 13.65 -33.12
N ASP A 662 6.37 13.45 -32.44
CA ASP A 662 7.72 13.87 -32.87
C ASP A 662 8.68 12.70 -33.15
N ASN A 663 8.16 11.46 -33.14
CA ASN A 663 8.91 10.19 -33.25
C ASN A 663 9.85 9.90 -32.07
N ARG A 664 9.75 10.62 -30.94
CA ARG A 664 10.41 10.18 -29.71
C ARG A 664 9.81 8.85 -29.24
N ARG A 665 10.59 8.09 -28.49
CA ARG A 665 10.16 6.89 -27.78
C ARG A 665 10.42 7.13 -26.31
N ILE A 666 9.37 7.47 -25.56
CA ILE A 666 9.49 7.84 -24.15
C ILE A 666 8.92 6.72 -23.29
N MET A 667 9.63 6.37 -22.22
CA MET A 667 9.36 5.24 -21.33
C MET A 667 9.35 5.68 -19.86
N LEU A 668 8.50 5.03 -19.05
CA LEU A 668 8.60 5.00 -17.58
C LEU A 668 8.64 3.55 -17.11
N ALA A 669 9.18 3.33 -15.91
CA ALA A 669 9.12 2.06 -15.20
C ALA A 669 8.64 2.28 -13.75
N TRP A 670 8.04 1.27 -13.14
CA TRP A 670 7.80 1.23 -11.70
C TRP A 670 9.14 1.08 -10.98
N MET A 671 9.46 2.02 -10.09
CA MET A 671 10.71 2.01 -9.34
C MET A 671 10.59 1.06 -8.15
N THR A 672 10.71 -0.25 -8.40
CA THR A 672 10.60 -1.30 -7.37
C THR A 672 11.36 -2.59 -7.65
N ASN A 673 11.37 -3.47 -6.65
CA ASN A 673 11.71 -4.88 -6.81
C ASN A 673 10.62 -5.78 -6.18
N TRP A 674 10.24 -6.88 -6.85
CA TRP A 674 9.23 -7.83 -6.30
C TRP A 674 9.70 -8.59 -5.05
N ASP A 675 10.98 -8.54 -4.68
CA ASP A 675 11.46 -9.00 -3.37
C ASP A 675 10.96 -8.13 -2.19
N TYR A 676 10.47 -6.90 -2.44
CA TYR A 676 10.02 -5.94 -1.40
C TYR A 676 9.07 -4.82 -1.91
N PRO A 677 8.07 -5.12 -2.77
CA PRO A 677 7.44 -4.15 -3.68
C PRO A 677 6.78 -2.93 -3.02
N PHE A 678 6.29 -3.10 -1.79
CA PHE A 678 5.64 -2.05 -0.98
C PHE A 678 6.20 -1.97 0.46
N ALA A 679 7.33 -2.62 0.73
CA ALA A 679 7.94 -2.65 2.06
C ALA A 679 8.75 -1.38 2.39
N PHE A 680 8.83 -0.42 1.45
CA PHE A 680 9.48 0.87 1.64
C PHE A 680 8.89 1.64 2.84
N PRO A 681 9.71 2.36 3.63
CA PRO A 681 9.30 3.09 4.84
C PRO A 681 8.56 4.42 4.56
N THR A 682 7.69 4.45 3.55
CA THR A 682 6.81 5.59 3.20
C THR A 682 5.47 5.50 3.94
N GLU A 683 4.81 6.63 4.18
CA GLU A 683 3.50 6.70 4.86
C GLU A 683 2.53 7.59 4.06
N GLY A 684 1.24 7.23 4.05
CA GLY A 684 0.20 7.89 3.23
C GLY A 684 0.20 7.53 1.74
N TRP A 685 1.35 7.10 1.20
CA TRP A 685 1.54 6.70 -0.20
C TRP A 685 2.51 5.52 -0.34
N LYS A 686 2.45 4.81 -1.47
CA LYS A 686 3.35 3.70 -1.82
C LYS A 686 3.71 3.73 -3.31
N GLY A 687 5.01 3.56 -3.61
CA GLY A 687 5.53 3.42 -4.97
C GLY A 687 5.69 4.73 -5.74
N GLU A 688 6.71 4.77 -6.59
CA GLU A 688 7.02 5.85 -7.51
C GLU A 688 7.40 5.27 -8.88
N LEU A 689 7.36 6.10 -9.93
CA LEU A 689 7.87 5.75 -11.25
C LEU A 689 9.23 6.43 -11.48
N THR A 690 10.08 5.84 -12.31
CA THR A 690 11.31 6.49 -12.81
C THR A 690 11.00 7.83 -13.47
N ILE A 691 12.00 8.70 -13.62
CA ILE A 691 11.88 9.81 -14.56
C ILE A 691 11.52 9.28 -15.96
N PRO A 692 10.81 10.06 -16.78
CA PRO A 692 10.58 9.69 -18.17
C PRO A 692 11.92 9.66 -18.93
N ARG A 693 12.14 8.61 -19.72
CA ARG A 693 13.37 8.39 -20.49
C ARG A 693 13.08 8.28 -21.98
N GLU A 694 13.82 9.03 -22.78
CA GLU A 694 13.85 8.90 -24.24
C GLU A 694 14.82 7.80 -24.67
N LEU A 695 14.37 6.94 -25.58
CA LEU A 695 15.11 5.75 -26.05
C LEU A 695 15.65 5.93 -27.47
N THR A 696 16.93 5.62 -27.66
CA THR A 696 17.57 5.50 -28.99
C THR A 696 18.35 4.20 -29.11
N LEU A 697 18.71 3.82 -30.34
CA LEU A 697 19.65 2.72 -30.59
C LEU A 697 20.99 3.28 -31.09
N ARG A 698 22.12 2.82 -30.55
CA ARG A 698 23.47 3.24 -30.95
C ARG A 698 24.33 2.04 -31.33
N ASN A 699 25.23 2.22 -32.30
CA ASN A 699 26.28 1.25 -32.60
C ASN A 699 27.43 1.37 -31.58
N THR A 700 27.69 0.32 -30.82
CA THR A 700 28.83 0.19 -29.89
C THR A 700 29.83 -0.86 -30.39
N SER A 701 30.90 -1.10 -29.61
CA SER A 701 31.85 -2.21 -29.81
C SER A 701 31.20 -3.59 -29.84
N ASP A 702 30.11 -3.75 -29.09
CA ASP A 702 29.42 -5.04 -28.88
C ASP A 702 28.18 -5.21 -29.78
N GLY A 703 27.96 -4.27 -30.70
CA GLY A 703 26.85 -4.25 -31.66
C GLY A 703 25.87 -3.10 -31.42
N VAL A 704 24.65 -3.21 -31.93
CA VAL A 704 23.59 -2.23 -31.64
C VAL A 704 23.15 -2.38 -30.18
N ARG A 705 22.99 -1.28 -29.45
CA ARG A 705 22.52 -1.24 -28.05
C ARG A 705 21.49 -0.14 -27.84
N LEU A 706 20.58 -0.37 -26.88
CA LEU A 706 19.68 0.64 -26.36
C LEU A 706 20.46 1.69 -25.57
N VAL A 707 20.10 2.95 -25.75
CA VAL A 707 20.64 4.11 -25.01
C VAL A 707 19.46 4.92 -24.47
N GLN A 708 19.60 5.43 -23.25
CA GLN A 708 18.54 6.11 -22.51
C GLN A 708 18.95 7.53 -22.12
N ALA A 709 18.17 8.53 -22.50
CA ALA A 709 18.35 9.91 -22.07
C ALA A 709 17.19 10.35 -21.15
N PRO A 710 17.43 11.08 -20.05
CA PRO A 710 16.39 11.82 -19.35
C PRO A 710 15.65 12.75 -20.33
N VAL A 711 14.32 12.82 -20.25
CA VAL A 711 13.56 13.72 -21.14
C VAL A 711 13.95 15.18 -20.95
N HIS A 712 13.97 15.95 -22.05
CA HIS A 712 14.47 17.33 -22.04
C HIS A 712 13.60 18.30 -21.23
N GLU A 713 12.34 17.95 -20.98
CA GLU A 713 11.37 18.71 -20.21
C GLU A 713 11.81 18.91 -18.75
N LEU A 714 12.54 17.95 -18.16
CA LEU A 714 13.16 18.06 -16.82
C LEU A 714 14.12 19.26 -16.71
N GLN A 715 14.64 19.77 -17.83
CA GLN A 715 15.52 20.94 -17.81
C GLN A 715 14.79 22.21 -17.36
N SER A 716 13.45 22.25 -17.44
CA SER A 716 12.62 23.36 -16.94
C SER A 716 12.74 23.56 -15.42
N LEU A 717 12.98 22.47 -14.68
CA LEU A 717 13.12 22.46 -13.22
C LEU A 717 14.49 22.99 -12.74
N ARG A 718 15.49 23.10 -13.62
CA ARG A 718 16.89 23.32 -13.26
C ARG A 718 17.17 24.75 -12.76
N THR A 719 17.60 24.86 -11.51
CA THR A 719 18.29 26.05 -10.97
C THR A 719 19.78 25.76 -10.72
N THR A 720 20.67 26.28 -11.56
CA THR A 720 22.12 26.02 -11.46
C THR A 720 22.73 26.58 -10.16
N MET A 721 23.13 25.68 -9.26
CA MET A 721 23.79 26.02 -7.99
C MET A 721 25.30 26.20 -8.13
N TYR A 722 25.94 25.35 -8.95
CA TYR A 722 27.39 25.23 -9.04
C TYR A 722 27.86 24.92 -10.45
N THR A 723 29.06 25.42 -10.80
CA THR A 723 29.76 25.12 -12.04
C THR A 723 31.28 25.08 -11.79
N ALA A 724 31.95 24.06 -12.28
CA ALA A 724 33.41 23.98 -12.34
C ALA A 724 33.87 23.44 -13.69
N THR A 725 35.04 23.89 -14.14
CA THR A 725 35.67 23.45 -15.38
C THR A 725 37.17 23.28 -15.18
N ASN A 726 37.75 22.22 -15.75
CA ASN A 726 39.18 21.91 -15.75
C ASN A 726 39.81 21.98 -14.33
N LYS A 727 39.18 21.32 -13.35
CA LYS A 727 39.68 21.23 -11.97
C LYS A 727 40.40 19.91 -11.73
N ARG A 728 41.70 19.98 -11.43
CA ARG A 728 42.45 18.82 -10.94
C ARG A 728 42.07 18.58 -9.47
N VAL A 729 41.72 17.34 -9.14
CA VAL A 729 41.35 16.90 -7.78
C VAL A 729 42.29 15.79 -7.32
N THR A 730 42.65 15.81 -6.04
CA THR A 730 43.41 14.79 -5.29
C THR A 730 42.60 14.36 -4.06
N ALA A 731 42.97 13.26 -3.41
CA ALA A 731 42.36 12.86 -2.12
C ALA A 731 42.47 13.95 -1.03
N ASP A 732 43.56 14.74 -1.04
CA ASP A 732 43.77 15.87 -0.11
C ASP A 732 43.13 17.19 -0.55
N SER A 733 42.41 17.21 -1.68
CA SER A 733 41.75 18.43 -2.16
C SER A 733 40.53 18.76 -1.30
N ALA A 734 40.27 20.05 -1.07
CA ALA A 734 39.01 20.46 -0.48
C ALA A 734 37.84 20.05 -1.39
N ASN A 735 36.76 19.53 -0.79
CA ASN A 735 35.54 19.15 -1.51
C ASN A 735 35.08 20.29 -2.45
N LEU A 736 34.97 19.99 -3.75
CA LEU A 736 34.53 20.95 -4.77
C LEU A 736 33.09 21.43 -4.52
N LEU A 737 32.23 20.55 -4.02
CA LEU A 737 30.80 20.76 -3.78
C LEU A 737 30.50 21.25 -2.34
N LYS A 738 31.53 21.68 -1.61
CA LYS A 738 31.39 22.20 -0.26
C LYS A 738 30.42 23.40 -0.22
N ASP A 739 29.62 23.45 0.85
CA ASP A 739 28.62 24.48 1.11
C ASP A 739 27.41 24.45 0.13
N LEU A 740 27.24 23.37 -0.66
CA LEU A 740 25.99 23.03 -1.35
C LEU A 740 25.09 22.19 -0.46
N SER A 741 23.77 22.43 -0.55
CA SER A 741 22.72 21.70 0.16
C SER A 741 21.45 21.72 -0.69
N ALA A 742 20.90 20.55 -0.99
CA ALA A 742 19.65 20.37 -1.75
C ALA A 742 19.02 19.01 -1.47
N GLY A 743 17.69 18.93 -1.58
CA GLY A 743 16.94 17.68 -1.61
C GLY A 743 16.95 17.03 -2.99
N ALA A 744 16.21 17.63 -3.90
CA ALA A 744 16.16 17.28 -5.31
C ALA A 744 17.23 18.01 -6.13
N PHE A 745 18.07 17.28 -6.87
CA PHE A 745 19.12 17.87 -7.69
C PHE A 745 19.63 16.95 -8.82
N GLU A 746 20.28 17.58 -9.79
CA GLU A 746 20.98 16.92 -10.89
C GLU A 746 22.48 17.29 -10.88
N ILE A 747 23.36 16.31 -11.14
CA ILE A 747 24.80 16.49 -11.32
C ILE A 747 25.22 16.09 -12.74
N GLU A 748 25.56 17.07 -13.59
CA GLU A 748 26.16 16.85 -14.91
C GLU A 748 27.71 16.91 -14.78
N ALA A 749 28.43 15.80 -15.00
CA ALA A 749 29.89 15.73 -14.85
C ALA A 749 30.62 15.00 -15.99
N GLU A 750 31.81 15.49 -16.35
CA GLU A 750 32.78 14.84 -17.24
C GLU A 750 34.15 14.77 -16.53
N ILE A 751 34.65 13.55 -16.31
CA ILE A 751 35.89 13.28 -15.57
C ILE A 751 36.94 12.68 -16.51
N GLU A 752 38.14 13.25 -16.55
CA GLU A 752 39.29 12.75 -17.31
C GLU A 752 40.30 12.03 -16.42
N ILE A 753 40.60 10.78 -16.79
CA ILE A 753 41.60 9.92 -16.16
C ILE A 753 42.98 10.27 -16.75
N MET A 754 43.74 11.09 -16.02
CA MET A 754 45.05 11.58 -16.47
C MET A 754 46.03 10.45 -16.80
N ALA A 755 46.80 10.62 -17.87
CA ALA A 755 47.85 9.68 -18.27
C ALA A 755 48.88 9.48 -17.15
N GLY A 756 49.09 8.22 -16.73
CA GLY A 756 50.00 7.86 -15.64
C GLY A 756 49.43 8.10 -14.23
N SER A 757 48.15 8.43 -14.09
CA SER A 757 47.49 8.44 -12.77
C SER A 757 47.32 7.03 -12.22
N ALA A 758 47.49 6.88 -10.90
CA ALA A 758 47.23 5.65 -10.15
C ALA A 758 45.82 5.65 -9.53
N VAL A 759 44.90 6.46 -10.07
CA VAL A 759 43.50 6.50 -9.64
C VAL A 759 42.85 5.13 -9.77
N THR A 760 42.24 4.66 -8.69
CA THR A 760 41.51 3.39 -8.63
C THR A 760 40.01 3.62 -8.74
N GLU A 761 39.52 4.75 -8.19
CA GLU A 761 38.10 5.05 -8.06
C GLU A 761 37.88 6.56 -7.94
N PHE A 762 36.79 7.08 -8.48
CA PHE A 762 36.29 8.44 -8.22
C PHE A 762 34.76 8.45 -8.28
N GLY A 763 34.14 9.47 -7.71
CA GLY A 763 32.68 9.57 -7.67
C GLY A 763 32.16 10.70 -6.80
N PHE A 764 30.86 10.64 -6.54
CA PHE A 764 30.12 11.57 -5.71
C PHE A 764 29.54 10.84 -4.50
N ASN A 765 29.65 11.41 -3.30
CA ASN A 765 28.75 11.10 -2.21
C ASN A 765 27.57 12.08 -2.32
N VAL A 766 26.35 11.55 -2.39
CA VAL A 766 25.09 12.30 -2.44
C VAL A 766 24.22 11.96 -1.22
N ARG A 767 23.27 12.83 -0.88
CA ARG A 767 22.48 12.74 0.36
C ARG A 767 23.39 12.52 1.58
N GLU A 768 24.52 13.25 1.63
CA GLU A 768 25.50 13.16 2.71
C GLU A 768 24.96 13.87 3.96
N GLY A 769 25.06 13.21 5.12
CA GLY A 769 24.37 13.60 6.35
C GLY A 769 25.14 13.29 7.63
N ALA A 770 24.38 13.15 8.72
CA ALA A 770 24.94 12.77 10.01
C ALA A 770 25.42 11.31 10.03
N GLU A 771 26.29 10.98 10.99
CA GLU A 771 26.70 9.60 11.34
C GLU A 771 27.35 8.78 10.20
N GLY A 772 27.67 9.43 9.08
CA GLY A 772 28.27 8.82 7.90
C GLY A 772 27.27 8.50 6.78
N ASN A 773 25.98 8.84 6.95
CA ASN A 773 24.93 8.62 5.96
C ASN A 773 25.27 9.28 4.61
N LYS A 774 25.10 8.54 3.52
CA LYS A 774 25.36 8.92 2.13
C LYS A 774 25.04 7.76 1.16
N THR A 775 24.78 8.10 -0.09
CA THR A 775 24.84 7.18 -1.24
C THR A 775 26.06 7.54 -2.09
N LEU A 776 26.79 6.57 -2.63
CA LEU A 776 27.89 6.81 -3.57
C LEU A 776 27.44 6.46 -4.98
N ALA A 777 27.76 7.34 -5.93
CA ALA A 777 27.69 7.06 -7.36
C ALA A 777 29.09 7.30 -7.95
N GLY A 778 29.68 6.29 -8.59
CA GLY A 778 31.11 6.32 -8.92
C GLY A 778 31.56 5.40 -10.05
N TYR A 779 32.88 5.38 -10.27
CA TYR A 779 33.53 4.58 -11.30
C TYR A 779 34.84 3.96 -10.78
N ARG A 780 35.02 2.65 -10.95
CA ARG A 780 36.27 1.91 -10.69
C ARG A 780 37.08 1.78 -11.98
N VAL A 781 38.30 2.29 -11.96
CA VAL A 781 39.12 2.54 -13.17
C VAL A 781 39.80 1.28 -13.72
N LEU A 782 40.17 0.33 -12.86
CA LEU A 782 40.82 -0.91 -13.31
C LEU A 782 39.82 -1.92 -13.89
N ASP A 783 38.64 -2.00 -13.28
CA ASP A 783 37.59 -2.96 -13.65
C ASP A 783 36.63 -2.40 -14.72
N GLN A 784 36.77 -1.10 -15.02
CA GLN A 784 35.87 -0.32 -15.89
C GLN A 784 34.39 -0.43 -15.49
N GLN A 785 34.12 -0.39 -14.18
CA GLN A 785 32.77 -0.50 -13.63
C GLN A 785 32.25 0.86 -13.18
N MET A 786 31.08 1.27 -13.67
CA MET A 786 30.25 2.27 -12.99
C MET A 786 29.47 1.57 -11.87
N PHE A 787 29.20 2.26 -10.75
CA PHE A 787 28.51 1.65 -9.61
C PHE A 787 27.69 2.64 -8.78
N ILE A 788 26.72 2.08 -8.05
CA ILE A 788 26.04 2.69 -6.92
C ILE A 788 26.34 1.87 -5.65
N ASP A 789 26.63 2.56 -4.55
CA ASP A 789 26.73 1.98 -3.20
C ASP A 789 25.80 2.75 -2.27
N ARG A 790 24.74 2.07 -1.83
CA ARG A 790 23.71 2.57 -0.92
C ARG A 790 23.76 1.88 0.45
N SER A 791 24.86 1.21 0.79
CA SER A 791 25.05 0.57 2.10
C SER A 791 25.03 1.54 3.29
N GLN A 792 25.15 2.84 3.04
CA GLN A 792 25.07 3.91 4.03
C GLN A 792 23.96 4.94 3.71
N SER A 793 23.01 4.61 2.84
CA SER A 793 22.00 5.57 2.35
C SER A 793 20.86 5.88 3.34
N GLY A 794 21.08 5.71 4.64
CA GLY A 794 20.03 5.72 5.67
C GLY A 794 19.44 4.33 5.92
N VAL A 795 18.12 4.20 5.82
CA VAL A 795 17.39 2.97 6.15
C VAL A 795 17.60 1.90 5.08
N THR A 796 18.06 0.72 5.49
CA THR A 796 18.42 -0.40 4.60
C THR A 796 18.00 -1.78 5.14
N ASP A 797 17.48 -1.85 6.36
CA ASP A 797 17.14 -3.07 7.10
C ASP A 797 15.69 -3.54 6.92
N PHE A 798 14.84 -2.72 6.28
CA PHE A 798 13.42 -2.98 6.00
C PHE A 798 13.17 -4.26 5.18
N SER A 799 14.17 -4.73 4.42
CA SER A 799 14.16 -6.06 3.79
C SER A 799 15.56 -6.68 3.79
N SER A 800 15.67 -7.97 4.11
CA SER A 800 16.91 -8.74 3.98
C SER A 800 17.33 -8.99 2.52
N LYS A 801 16.47 -8.65 1.56
CA LYS A 801 16.70 -8.73 0.11
C LYS A 801 17.13 -7.42 -0.53
N PHE A 802 17.10 -6.32 0.22
CA PHE A 802 17.52 -5.01 -0.29
C PHE A 802 19.02 -5.02 -0.64
N SER A 803 19.35 -5.08 -1.93
CA SER A 803 20.75 -5.04 -2.36
C SER A 803 21.31 -3.64 -2.13
N THR A 804 22.46 -3.55 -1.48
CA THR A 804 23.11 -2.27 -1.14
C THR A 804 24.21 -1.86 -2.11
N TYR A 805 24.48 -2.67 -3.14
CA TYR A 805 25.54 -2.42 -4.11
C TYR A 805 25.16 -2.92 -5.52
N GLN A 806 25.45 -2.10 -6.53
CA GLN A 806 25.13 -2.32 -7.93
C GLN A 806 26.32 -1.87 -8.80
N GLU A 807 26.73 -2.68 -9.78
CA GLU A 807 27.78 -2.31 -10.73
C GLU A 807 27.48 -2.76 -12.16
N ALA A 808 28.04 -2.04 -13.14
CA ALA A 808 27.88 -2.32 -14.56
C ALA A 808 29.12 -1.91 -15.38
N PRO A 809 29.50 -2.68 -16.41
CA PRO A 809 30.64 -2.38 -17.26
C PRO A 809 30.38 -1.12 -18.10
N LEU A 810 31.31 -0.16 -18.05
CA LEU A 810 31.26 1.06 -18.83
C LEU A 810 32.67 1.41 -19.35
N GLU A 811 32.87 1.28 -20.65
CA GLU A 811 34.16 1.63 -21.27
C GLU A 811 34.45 3.15 -21.20
N GLN A 812 35.71 3.49 -20.97
CA GLN A 812 36.17 4.89 -20.87
C GLN A 812 36.51 5.48 -22.25
N ALA A 813 35.52 6.08 -22.92
CA ALA A 813 35.72 6.79 -24.18
C ALA A 813 36.79 7.90 -24.04
N ALA A 814 37.90 7.78 -24.79
CA ALA A 814 39.05 8.71 -24.76
C ALA A 814 39.63 8.98 -23.35
N LYS A 815 39.56 8.00 -22.42
CA LYS A 815 39.93 8.14 -20.98
C LYS A 815 39.05 9.12 -20.21
N ARG A 816 37.81 9.29 -20.64
CA ARG A 816 36.80 10.08 -19.96
C ARG A 816 35.62 9.21 -19.58
N VAL A 817 34.95 9.63 -18.52
CA VAL A 817 33.68 9.09 -18.06
C VAL A 817 32.73 10.26 -17.88
N LYS A 818 31.55 10.17 -18.48
CA LYS A 818 30.45 11.11 -18.20
C LYS A 818 29.50 10.49 -17.19
N MET A 819 28.98 11.32 -16.31
CA MET A 819 27.96 10.98 -15.32
C MET A 819 26.88 12.05 -15.39
N ASN A 820 25.62 11.66 -15.58
CA ASN A 820 24.49 12.48 -15.18
C ASN A 820 23.76 11.79 -14.03
N ILE A 821 23.55 12.48 -12.92
CA ILE A 821 23.04 11.89 -11.68
C ILE A 821 21.83 12.68 -11.22
N PHE A 822 20.66 12.06 -11.22
CA PHE A 822 19.43 12.60 -10.66
C PHE A 822 19.27 12.05 -9.25
N VAL A 823 18.93 12.92 -8.31
CA VAL A 823 18.70 12.56 -6.91
C VAL A 823 17.42 13.27 -6.48
N ASP A 824 16.48 12.52 -5.93
CA ASP A 824 15.26 13.04 -5.31
C ASP A 824 15.20 12.66 -3.83
N ASP A 825 14.05 12.84 -3.16
CA ASP A 825 13.93 12.58 -1.73
C ASP A 825 14.00 11.08 -1.36
N SER A 826 13.59 10.18 -2.26
CA SER A 826 13.63 8.70 -2.13
C SER A 826 14.47 7.96 -3.18
N SER A 827 15.07 8.64 -4.16
CA SER A 827 15.61 7.98 -5.35
C SER A 827 16.98 8.50 -5.81
N ILE A 828 17.69 7.66 -6.56
CA ILE A 828 18.85 8.03 -7.37
C ILE A 828 18.77 7.34 -8.75
N GLU A 829 18.96 8.12 -9.81
CA GLU A 829 19.16 7.60 -11.17
C GLU A 829 20.51 8.06 -11.73
N LEU A 830 21.32 7.14 -12.26
CA LEU A 830 22.68 7.39 -12.74
C LEU A 830 22.82 6.98 -14.21
N PHE A 831 23.14 7.96 -15.08
CA PHE A 831 23.35 7.76 -16.51
C PHE A 831 24.84 7.91 -16.86
N GLY A 832 25.45 6.83 -17.32
CA GLY A 832 26.84 6.76 -17.80
C GLY A 832 26.97 7.03 -19.30
N ASN A 833 28.00 7.77 -19.72
CA ASN A 833 28.34 8.05 -21.13
C ASN A 833 27.14 8.36 -22.06
N ASP A 834 26.35 9.37 -21.69
CA ASP A 834 25.16 9.78 -22.45
C ASP A 834 24.11 8.66 -22.63
N GLY A 835 23.97 7.77 -21.63
CA GLY A 835 22.86 6.81 -21.54
C GLY A 835 23.18 5.35 -21.86
N GLU A 836 24.45 5.00 -22.06
CA GLU A 836 24.91 3.64 -22.43
C GLU A 836 24.79 2.64 -21.28
N VAL A 837 24.82 3.13 -20.04
CA VAL A 837 24.58 2.39 -18.81
C VAL A 837 23.70 3.26 -17.92
N VAL A 838 22.64 2.67 -17.36
CA VAL A 838 21.74 3.37 -16.43
C VAL A 838 21.50 2.51 -15.18
N PHE A 839 21.35 3.18 -14.04
CA PHE A 839 20.91 2.60 -12.77
C PHE A 839 19.69 3.36 -12.24
N SER A 840 18.71 2.62 -11.74
CA SER A 840 17.57 3.11 -10.94
C SER A 840 17.59 2.44 -9.57
N ASP A 841 17.80 3.21 -8.51
CA ASP A 841 17.84 2.69 -7.15
C ASP A 841 17.10 3.60 -6.16
N VAL A 842 16.23 3.04 -5.32
CA VAL A 842 15.63 3.76 -4.17
C VAL A 842 16.65 3.93 -3.04
N ILE A 843 16.51 4.99 -2.25
CA ILE A 843 17.33 5.32 -1.09
C ILE A 843 16.45 5.95 -0.01
N PHE A 844 16.68 5.61 1.26
CA PHE A 844 15.88 6.13 2.39
C PHE A 844 16.73 6.93 3.40
N PRO A 845 17.37 8.03 2.97
CA PRO A 845 18.26 8.83 3.80
C PRO A 845 17.50 9.62 4.87
N ASP A 846 18.15 9.93 6.00
CA ASP A 846 17.64 10.90 6.97
C ASP A 846 17.30 12.22 6.23
N PRO A 847 16.10 12.82 6.40
CA PRO A 847 15.69 14.02 5.66
C PRO A 847 16.55 15.27 5.85
N ALA A 848 17.40 15.34 6.88
CA ALA A 848 18.43 16.37 7.03
C ALA A 848 19.72 16.08 6.22
N SER A 849 19.83 14.91 5.57
CA SER A 849 20.96 14.52 4.74
C SER A 849 20.85 15.11 3.34
N ARG A 850 21.26 16.38 3.23
CA ARG A 850 21.14 17.21 2.01
C ARG A 850 22.51 17.65 1.44
N SER A 851 23.62 17.21 2.03
CA SER A 851 24.97 17.58 1.58
C SER A 851 25.47 16.69 0.44
N MET A 852 26.57 17.09 -0.20
CA MET A 852 27.19 16.35 -1.30
C MET A 852 28.70 16.60 -1.38
N SER A 853 29.45 15.62 -1.88
CA SER A 853 30.90 15.74 -2.05
C SER A 853 31.42 14.97 -3.26
N PHE A 854 32.47 15.50 -3.90
CA PHE A 854 33.21 14.79 -4.95
C PHE A 854 34.54 14.25 -4.40
N TYR A 855 34.88 13.00 -4.72
CA TYR A 855 36.06 12.31 -4.18
C TYR A 855 36.87 11.54 -5.25
N THR A 856 38.11 11.20 -4.91
CA THR A 856 39.00 10.34 -5.71
C THR A 856 39.91 9.50 -4.79
N LYS A 857 40.16 8.24 -5.16
CA LYS A 857 41.01 7.28 -4.44
C LYS A 857 42.18 6.81 -5.32
N GLY A 858 43.32 6.48 -4.70
CA GLY A 858 44.53 5.97 -5.38
C GLY A 858 45.34 7.01 -6.17
N GLY A 859 44.69 8.02 -6.74
CA GLY A 859 45.36 9.04 -7.55
C GLY A 859 44.46 10.22 -7.91
N PRO A 860 44.98 11.21 -8.65
CA PRO A 860 44.22 12.39 -9.06
C PRO A 860 43.46 12.20 -10.38
N VAL A 861 42.41 12.99 -10.54
CA VAL A 861 41.60 13.12 -11.78
C VAL A 861 41.45 14.59 -12.18
N THR A 862 41.02 14.84 -13.42
CA THR A 862 40.63 16.18 -13.87
C THR A 862 39.13 16.20 -14.11
N VAL A 863 38.40 16.98 -13.32
CA VAL A 863 37.00 17.34 -13.60
C VAL A 863 37.00 18.32 -14.76
N VAL A 864 36.65 17.84 -15.97
CA VAL A 864 36.64 18.62 -17.21
C VAL A 864 35.51 19.62 -17.16
N SER A 865 34.31 19.14 -16.85
CA SER A 865 33.13 19.93 -16.48
C SER A 865 32.39 19.29 -15.32
N LEU A 866 31.79 20.12 -14.47
CA LEU A 866 30.88 19.72 -13.40
C LEU A 866 29.87 20.84 -13.22
N LYS A 867 28.58 20.53 -13.31
CA LYS A 867 27.49 21.42 -12.92
C LYS A 867 26.62 20.70 -11.89
N VAL A 868 26.00 21.47 -11.01
CA VAL A 868 24.95 20.97 -10.12
C VAL A 868 23.76 21.91 -10.22
N HIS A 869 22.59 21.35 -10.49
CA HIS A 869 21.31 22.05 -10.57
C HIS A 869 20.42 21.56 -9.44
N ALA A 870 19.80 22.46 -8.68
CA ALA A 870 18.63 22.08 -7.88
C ALA A 870 17.47 21.86 -8.86
N LEU A 871 16.61 20.89 -8.58
CA LEU A 871 15.36 20.68 -9.31
C LEU A 871 14.20 21.24 -8.47
N ALA A 872 13.21 21.81 -9.15
CA ALA A 872 11.99 22.33 -8.53
C ALA A 872 11.00 21.19 -8.22
N ASP A 873 10.17 21.42 -7.20
CA ASP A 873 9.03 20.57 -6.84
C ASP A 873 7.90 20.77 -7.86
N THR A 874 7.38 19.67 -8.42
CA THR A 874 6.35 19.62 -9.46
C THR A 874 4.92 19.59 -8.90
N TRP A 875 4.76 19.35 -7.60
CA TRP A 875 3.47 19.16 -6.92
C TRP A 875 3.05 20.42 -6.16
N ASN A 876 3.98 21.01 -5.44
CA ASN A 876 3.70 22.09 -4.50
C ASN A 876 4.32 23.42 -4.96
N GLU A 877 3.67 24.07 -5.94
CA GLU A 877 4.00 25.46 -6.34
C GLU A 877 3.92 26.48 -5.17
N LEU A 878 3.29 26.11 -4.06
CA LEU A 878 3.17 26.95 -2.85
C LEU A 878 4.39 26.78 -1.91
N LYS A 879 5.28 25.83 -2.18
CA LYS A 879 6.57 25.61 -1.50
C LYS A 879 7.50 26.79 -1.82
N ASP A 880 7.44 27.78 -0.95
CA ASP A 880 8.08 29.09 -1.11
C ASP A 880 9.56 28.96 -1.53
N ALA A 881 9.94 29.57 -2.67
CA ALA A 881 11.25 29.40 -3.32
C ALA A 881 12.45 30.00 -2.55
N GLY A 882 12.28 30.25 -1.25
CA GLY A 882 13.32 30.65 -0.31
C GLY A 882 14.03 29.46 0.31
N THR A 883 14.95 29.75 1.25
CA THR A 883 15.57 28.70 2.06
C THR A 883 14.53 28.04 2.96
N ARG A 884 14.37 26.72 2.89
CA ARG A 884 13.56 25.92 3.82
C ARG A 884 14.46 25.34 4.92
N ILE A 885 13.91 25.02 6.09
CA ILE A 885 14.59 24.12 7.03
C ILE A 885 13.90 22.76 6.97
N VAL A 886 14.67 21.68 6.81
CA VAL A 886 14.18 20.30 6.88
C VAL A 886 14.74 19.67 8.14
N MET A 887 13.91 18.96 8.90
CA MET A 887 14.29 18.21 10.10
C MET A 887 14.33 16.72 9.79
N ASP A 888 15.07 15.95 10.59
CA ASP A 888 15.13 14.48 10.49
C ASP A 888 13.79 13.77 10.73
N THR A 889 12.83 14.45 11.38
CA THR A 889 11.51 13.89 11.71
C THR A 889 10.45 14.98 11.91
N SER A 890 9.18 14.61 11.73
CA SER A 890 7.99 15.35 12.18
C SER A 890 7.85 15.36 13.70
N ASP A 891 8.22 14.28 14.38
CA ASP A 891 7.97 14.07 15.80
C ASP A 891 8.97 13.09 16.47
N ARG A 892 9.04 13.14 17.81
CA ARG A 892 9.82 12.20 18.64
C ARG A 892 9.03 11.83 19.89
N GLU A 893 9.24 10.62 20.38
CA GLU A 893 8.71 10.14 21.65
C GLU A 893 9.85 9.73 22.59
N LEU A 894 9.80 10.18 23.85
CA LEU A 894 10.90 10.06 24.82
C LEU A 894 10.40 9.66 26.21
N GLY A 895 11.24 8.94 26.97
CA GLY A 895 11.09 8.77 28.42
C GLY A 895 11.80 9.87 29.23
N PRO A 896 11.35 10.19 30.46
CA PRO A 896 12.01 11.13 31.37
C PRO A 896 13.52 10.89 31.52
N GLY A 897 14.31 11.93 31.34
CA GLY A 897 15.77 11.87 31.46
C GLY A 897 16.53 11.34 30.24
N GLN A 898 15.83 10.71 29.27
CA GLN A 898 16.39 10.31 27.97
C GLN A 898 16.99 11.51 27.24
N SER A 899 17.96 11.26 26.39
CA SER A 899 18.59 12.28 25.55
C SER A 899 18.75 11.72 24.15
N GLU A 900 18.37 12.50 23.15
CA GLU A 900 18.33 12.13 21.75
C GLU A 900 18.89 13.30 20.93
N THR A 901 19.37 13.02 19.72
CA THR A 901 19.78 14.06 18.78
C THR A 901 18.65 14.33 17.78
N LEU A 902 18.37 15.60 17.51
CA LEU A 902 17.70 16.03 16.28
C LEU A 902 18.71 16.59 15.29
N TYR A 903 18.43 16.39 14.01
CA TYR A 903 19.19 16.93 12.90
C TYR A 903 18.32 17.88 12.06
N ALA A 904 18.94 18.86 11.43
CA ALA A 904 18.26 19.74 10.49
C ALA A 904 19.20 20.35 9.46
N ALA A 905 18.75 20.43 8.22
CA ALA A 905 19.46 21.10 7.13
C ALA A 905 18.71 22.34 6.65
N ALA A 906 19.47 23.28 6.09
CA ALA A 906 18.91 24.35 5.27
C ALA A 906 18.89 23.88 3.82
N ASP A 907 17.71 23.89 3.23
CA ASP A 907 17.41 23.43 1.88
C ASP A 907 17.22 24.65 0.95
N GLY A 908 17.53 24.51 -0.35
CA GLY A 908 17.50 25.63 -1.30
C GLY A 908 18.85 26.34 -1.54
N GLY A 909 19.92 25.60 -1.84
CA GLY A 909 21.08 26.13 -2.56
C GLY A 909 22.32 26.48 -1.73
N LYS A 910 23.03 27.55 -2.12
CA LYS A 910 24.31 27.99 -1.50
C LYS A 910 24.11 28.53 -0.08
N SER A 911 23.95 27.61 0.87
CA SER A 911 23.80 27.86 2.30
C SER A 911 25.04 28.54 2.87
N LYS A 912 25.04 29.87 2.87
CA LYS A 912 26.05 30.66 3.60
C LYS A 912 25.93 30.33 5.08
N LYS A 913 26.86 29.55 5.64
CA LYS A 913 27.08 29.26 7.08
C LYS A 913 26.21 30.06 8.06
N GLN A 914 24.95 29.66 8.17
CA GLN A 914 23.99 30.25 9.11
C GLN A 914 23.76 29.20 10.19
N ARG A 915 24.34 29.44 11.38
CA ARG A 915 24.18 28.55 12.52
C ARG A 915 22.70 28.52 12.90
N LEU A 916 22.04 27.39 12.65
CA LEU A 916 20.63 27.22 12.97
C LEU A 916 20.39 27.46 14.47
N LYS A 917 19.32 28.19 14.76
CA LYS A 917 18.90 28.56 16.10
C LYS A 917 17.78 27.61 16.55
N TRP A 918 18.06 26.85 17.59
CA TRP A 918 17.15 25.88 18.19
C TRP A 918 16.51 26.44 19.46
N VAL A 919 15.21 26.24 19.64
CA VAL A 919 14.41 26.68 20.81
C VAL A 919 13.39 25.60 21.17
N SER A 920 13.20 25.33 22.46
CA SER A 920 12.08 24.51 22.97
C SER A 920 10.96 25.42 23.47
N SER A 921 9.71 25.09 23.16
CA SER A 921 8.54 25.79 23.71
C SER A 921 8.37 25.55 25.22
N ASN A 922 8.87 24.43 25.75
CA ASN A 922 8.80 24.09 27.18
C ASN A 922 10.06 23.34 27.64
N SER A 923 11.02 24.08 28.20
CA SER A 923 12.28 23.52 28.73
C SER A 923 12.14 22.66 29.98
N GLY A 924 10.96 22.61 30.62
CA GLY A 924 10.66 21.66 31.69
C GLY A 924 10.37 20.26 31.16
N VAL A 925 9.72 20.17 29.99
CA VAL A 925 9.37 18.92 29.30
C VAL A 925 10.53 18.44 28.43
N VAL A 926 11.09 19.30 27.55
CA VAL A 926 12.31 18.99 26.78
C VAL A 926 13.24 20.19 26.75
N ARG A 927 14.47 20.03 27.24
CA ARG A 927 15.51 21.05 27.14
C ARG A 927 16.54 20.73 26.07
N ILE A 928 16.98 21.75 25.33
CA ILE A 928 18.14 21.66 24.44
C ILE A 928 19.39 21.75 25.31
N SER A 929 20.18 20.67 25.34
CA SER A 929 21.37 20.56 26.18
C SER A 929 22.63 21.12 25.50
N SER A 930 22.74 20.95 24.18
CA SER A 930 23.72 21.59 23.31
C SER A 930 23.15 21.73 21.89
N SER A 931 23.73 22.61 21.07
CA SER A 931 23.42 22.70 19.63
C SER A 931 24.61 23.23 18.83
N GLU A 932 24.79 22.66 17.65
CA GLU A 932 25.84 23.00 16.68
C GLU A 932 25.18 23.35 15.32
N GLN A 933 25.96 23.38 14.24
CA GLN A 933 25.39 23.57 12.90
C GLN A 933 24.62 22.30 12.51
N GLY A 934 23.30 22.43 12.33
CA GLY A 934 22.42 21.34 11.89
C GLY A 934 22.16 20.22 12.90
N LYS A 935 22.54 20.38 14.18
CA LYS A 935 22.37 19.36 15.23
C LYS A 935 21.94 19.99 16.56
N ALA A 936 21.01 19.37 17.27
CA ALA A 936 20.69 19.69 18.67
C ALA A 936 20.54 18.43 19.51
N ILE A 937 21.12 18.42 20.73
CA ILE A 937 20.96 17.32 21.67
C ILE A 937 19.84 17.67 22.65
N LEU A 938 18.71 17.00 22.53
CA LEU A 938 17.57 17.09 23.42
C LEU A 938 17.83 16.35 24.73
N LYS A 939 17.16 16.78 25.80
CA LYS A 939 17.02 16.01 27.03
C LYS A 939 15.60 16.16 27.59
N ALA A 940 14.91 15.03 27.72
CA ALA A 940 13.59 14.95 28.33
C ALA A 940 13.64 15.23 29.85
N GLY A 941 12.61 15.90 30.35
CA GLY A 941 12.40 16.28 31.74
C GLY A 941 11.11 15.67 32.28
N SER A 942 10.09 16.50 32.53
CA SER A 942 8.76 16.04 32.94
C SER A 942 7.93 15.54 31.75
N PRO A 943 6.90 14.69 31.99
CA PRO A 943 5.93 14.31 30.98
C PRO A 943 5.19 15.50 30.36
N GLY A 944 4.71 15.31 29.14
CA GLY A 944 3.96 16.31 28.37
C GLY A 944 4.55 16.52 26.97
N GLU A 945 4.10 17.57 26.29
CA GLU A 945 4.53 17.91 24.93
C GLU A 945 5.40 19.17 24.91
N ALA A 946 6.44 19.17 24.06
CA ALA A 946 7.26 20.33 23.76
C ALA A 946 7.50 20.41 22.25
N ILE A 947 7.35 21.61 21.69
CA ILE A 947 7.66 21.89 20.28
C ILE A 947 9.11 22.34 20.23
N ILE A 948 9.95 21.62 19.49
CA ILE A 948 11.32 22.03 19.20
C ILE A 948 11.35 22.75 17.86
N LYS A 949 11.59 24.06 17.90
CA LYS A 949 11.69 24.90 16.71
C LYS A 949 13.15 25.14 16.35
N VAL A 950 13.50 24.89 15.09
CA VAL A 950 14.79 25.21 14.47
C VAL A 950 14.58 26.33 13.44
N SER A 951 15.52 27.27 13.32
CA SER A 951 15.34 28.44 12.46
C SER A 951 16.66 29.01 11.93
N THR A 952 16.61 29.76 10.83
CA THR A 952 17.72 30.63 10.42
C THR A 952 18.00 31.70 11.49
N PRO A 953 19.23 32.25 11.59
CA PRO A 953 19.55 33.36 12.48
C PRO A 953 18.64 34.60 12.36
N ASP A 954 18.09 34.87 11.17
CA ASP A 954 17.13 35.97 10.94
C ASP A 954 15.66 35.57 11.18
N GLY A 955 15.39 34.30 11.46
CA GLY A 955 14.08 33.75 11.79
C GLY A 955 13.11 33.61 10.60
N LYS A 956 13.55 33.90 9.37
CA LYS A 956 12.68 33.84 8.17
C LYS A 956 12.28 32.42 7.80
N ALA A 957 13.22 31.50 7.87
CA ALA A 957 12.98 30.08 7.61
C ALA A 957 13.03 29.32 8.92
N TYR A 958 12.09 28.40 9.11
CA TYR A 958 12.05 27.55 10.29
C TYR A 958 11.31 26.24 10.00
N ALA A 959 11.59 25.25 10.83
CA ALA A 959 10.79 24.04 10.98
C ALA A 959 10.58 23.76 12.46
N SER A 960 9.63 22.89 12.76
CA SER A 960 9.33 22.46 14.12
C SER A 960 9.04 20.97 14.13
N THR A 961 9.50 20.28 15.17
CA THR A 961 9.10 18.90 15.47
C THR A 961 8.40 18.86 16.83
N VAL A 962 7.42 17.96 16.97
CA VAL A 962 6.70 17.75 18.23
C VAL A 962 7.37 16.64 19.03
N VAL A 963 7.84 16.94 20.23
CA VAL A 963 8.49 15.97 21.11
C VAL A 963 7.60 15.69 22.31
N ARG A 964 7.18 14.43 22.44
CA ARG A 964 6.30 13.95 23.51
C ARG A 964 7.09 13.15 24.52
N VAL A 965 6.98 13.53 25.80
CA VAL A 965 7.61 12.83 26.91
C VAL A 965 6.54 12.03 27.64
N TYR A 966 6.64 10.71 27.58
CA TYR A 966 5.75 9.77 28.26
C TYR A 966 6.42 9.22 29.52
N ALA A 967 5.69 9.18 30.63
CA ALA A 967 6.15 8.46 31.83
C ALA A 967 5.21 7.32 32.17
N GLY A 968 5.80 6.18 32.45
CA GLY A 968 5.14 5.04 33.04
C GLY A 968 6.19 4.04 33.49
N GLN A 969 5.78 2.78 33.58
CA GLN A 969 6.66 1.67 33.92
C GLN A 969 6.32 0.50 33.02
N PHE A 970 7.34 -0.11 32.41
CA PHE A 970 7.18 -1.43 31.80
C PHE A 970 7.41 -2.48 32.89
N VAL A 971 6.34 -3.18 33.27
CA VAL A 971 6.34 -4.17 34.36
C VAL A 971 6.60 -5.54 33.72
N THR A 972 7.85 -6.01 33.85
CA THR A 972 8.30 -7.29 33.31
C THR A 972 9.37 -7.91 34.23
N ASN A 973 9.52 -9.24 34.17
CA ASN A 973 10.67 -9.96 34.75
C ASN A 973 11.71 -10.39 33.71
N LEU A 974 11.47 -10.09 32.43
CA LEU A 974 12.37 -10.33 31.31
C LEU A 974 13.28 -9.12 31.07
N THR A 975 14.47 -9.34 30.53
CA THR A 975 15.53 -8.32 30.44
C THR A 975 16.23 -8.30 29.09
N GLY A 976 17.14 -7.35 28.88
CA GLY A 976 17.96 -7.28 27.66
C GLY A 976 17.20 -7.00 26.36
N TRP A 977 15.96 -6.48 26.46
CA TRP A 977 15.09 -6.19 25.32
C TRP A 977 15.75 -5.35 24.23
N LYS A 978 15.55 -5.73 22.95
CA LYS A 978 16.07 -5.04 21.77
C LYS A 978 15.06 -5.04 20.61
N PRO A 979 14.99 -3.97 19.80
CA PRO A 979 14.28 -4.00 18.53
C PRO A 979 15.08 -4.79 17.49
N ASP A 980 14.39 -5.33 16.49
CA ASP A 980 15.00 -6.03 15.34
C ASP A 980 15.39 -5.09 14.19
N LEU A 981 14.65 -3.98 14.03
CA LEU A 981 14.87 -2.93 13.03
C LEU A 981 15.25 -1.59 13.68
N SER A 982 15.81 -0.68 12.88
CA SER A 982 16.30 0.64 13.30
C SER A 982 15.24 1.74 13.40
N LEU A 983 14.18 1.68 12.58
CA LEU A 983 13.09 2.67 12.55
C LEU A 983 12.01 2.54 13.65
N PRO A 984 11.58 1.35 14.11
CA PRO A 984 10.46 1.22 15.03
C PRO A 984 10.68 1.92 16.38
N SER A 985 9.67 2.68 16.82
CA SER A 985 9.71 3.35 18.12
C SER A 985 9.20 2.41 19.22
N TRP A 986 10.01 2.20 20.26
CA TRP A 986 9.65 1.42 21.45
C TRP A 986 9.80 2.27 22.72
N VAL A 987 8.69 2.82 23.22
CA VAL A 987 8.68 3.83 24.30
C VAL A 987 7.81 3.40 25.47
N VAL A 988 8.28 3.66 26.70
CA VAL A 988 7.52 3.36 27.92
C VAL A 988 6.47 4.45 28.16
N THR A 989 5.21 4.04 28.13
CA THR A 989 4.01 4.86 28.35
C THR A 989 3.30 4.46 29.64
N GLU A 990 2.24 5.18 30.00
CA GLU A 990 1.33 4.83 31.08
C GLU A 990 0.72 3.41 30.92
N ASN A 991 0.59 2.92 29.68
CA ASN A 991 0.05 1.61 29.33
C ASN A 991 1.14 0.54 29.13
N GLY A 992 2.36 0.76 29.64
CA GLY A 992 3.51 -0.13 29.45
C GLY A 992 4.35 0.24 28.23
N ILE A 993 5.12 -0.70 27.68
CA ILE A 993 5.95 -0.45 26.50
C ILE A 993 5.08 -0.43 25.24
N ARG A 994 5.12 0.65 24.46
CA ARG A 994 4.42 0.76 23.18
C ARG A 994 5.41 0.62 22.03
N GLY A 995 5.13 -0.32 21.12
CA GLY A 995 5.73 -0.38 19.79
C GLY A 995 4.89 0.42 18.80
N SER A 996 5.56 1.22 17.96
CA SER A 996 4.94 2.00 16.88
C SER A 996 5.77 1.87 15.61
N TYR A 997 5.16 1.37 14.52
CA TYR A 997 5.80 1.26 13.20
C TYR A 997 4.74 1.06 12.09
N SER A 998 4.99 1.58 10.89
CA SER A 998 4.08 1.45 9.74
C SER A 998 4.09 0.07 9.06
N SER A 999 4.98 -0.84 9.48
CA SER A 999 5.08 -2.24 9.02
C SER A 999 5.27 -3.18 10.23
N ASP A 1000 5.77 -4.39 10.01
CA ASP A 1000 6.11 -5.36 11.05
C ASP A 1000 7.38 -4.96 11.81
N ALA A 1001 7.34 -4.97 13.14
CA ALA A 1001 8.51 -4.74 14.01
C ALA A 1001 8.47 -5.59 15.26
N ASN A 1002 9.62 -6.18 15.65
CA ASN A 1002 9.76 -7.05 16.80
C ASN A 1002 10.55 -6.38 17.94
N TYR A 1003 10.26 -6.75 19.19
CA TYR A 1003 11.03 -6.39 20.37
C TYR A 1003 11.27 -7.66 21.19
N ILE A 1004 12.54 -8.10 21.30
CA ILE A 1004 12.91 -9.44 21.76
C ILE A 1004 13.72 -9.36 23.06
N ALA A 1005 13.36 -10.17 24.05
CA ALA A 1005 14.05 -10.29 25.34
C ALA A 1005 15.22 -11.29 25.27
N GLN A 1006 16.19 -11.17 26.18
CA GLN A 1006 17.39 -12.02 26.15
C GLN A 1006 17.15 -13.44 26.68
N GLU A 1007 16.15 -13.64 27.53
CA GLU A 1007 15.84 -14.95 28.12
C GLU A 1007 15.26 -15.91 27.08
N THR A 1008 15.64 -17.18 27.20
CA THR A 1008 15.15 -18.28 26.35
C THR A 1008 14.53 -19.39 27.20
N ALA A 1009 13.52 -20.08 26.66
CA ALA A 1009 12.95 -21.27 27.27
C ALA A 1009 12.33 -22.21 26.21
N GLY A 1010 12.26 -23.50 26.56
CA GLY A 1010 11.46 -24.49 25.86
C GLY A 1010 10.08 -24.62 26.51
N ASN A 1011 10.03 -24.97 27.80
CA ASN A 1011 8.79 -25.04 28.58
C ASN A 1011 8.62 -23.78 29.43
N PHE A 1012 7.40 -23.24 29.52
CA PHE A 1012 7.09 -22.03 30.28
C PHE A 1012 5.58 -21.76 30.41
N SER A 1013 5.23 -20.81 31.26
CA SER A 1013 4.01 -19.99 31.16
C SER A 1013 4.41 -18.54 30.90
N TYR A 1014 3.82 -17.89 29.90
CA TYR A 1014 4.12 -16.54 29.47
C TYR A 1014 2.82 -15.72 29.37
N ALA A 1015 2.73 -14.66 30.18
CA ALA A 1015 1.57 -13.78 30.25
C ALA A 1015 1.92 -12.36 29.81
N ALA A 1016 0.97 -11.68 29.17
CA ALA A 1016 1.09 -10.29 28.74
C ALA A 1016 -0.27 -9.62 28.59
N ASP A 1017 -0.37 -8.36 28.98
CA ASP A 1017 -1.51 -7.50 28.68
C ASP A 1017 -1.24 -6.77 27.37
N VAL A 1018 -2.06 -6.99 26.34
CA VAL A 1018 -1.88 -6.44 24.99
C VAL A 1018 -2.98 -5.42 24.71
N THR A 1019 -2.61 -4.17 24.45
CA THR A 1019 -3.57 -3.10 24.07
C THR A 1019 -3.32 -2.68 22.63
N LEU A 1020 -4.32 -2.86 21.78
CA LEU A 1020 -4.23 -2.46 20.37
C LEU A 1020 -4.36 -0.94 20.24
N GLY A 1021 -3.54 -0.33 19.37
CA GLY A 1021 -3.60 1.10 19.06
C GLY A 1021 -4.94 1.53 18.46
N LYS A 1022 -5.30 2.80 18.64
CA LYS A 1022 -6.47 3.40 17.95
C LYS A 1022 -6.20 3.60 16.47
N GLU A 1023 -5.00 4.07 16.15
CA GLU A 1023 -4.51 4.28 14.80
C GLU A 1023 -3.81 3.01 14.28
N GLY A 1024 -4.56 2.19 13.53
CA GLY A 1024 -4.04 1.06 12.76
C GLY A 1024 -3.54 -0.16 13.55
N GLY A 1025 -3.38 -1.25 12.81
CA GLY A 1025 -2.52 -2.37 13.18
C GLY A 1025 -3.08 -3.50 14.03
N ALA A 1026 -2.20 -4.46 14.29
CA ALA A 1026 -2.39 -5.64 15.12
C ALA A 1026 -1.19 -5.82 16.07
N GLY A 1027 -1.38 -6.57 17.16
CA GLY A 1027 -0.34 -6.85 18.17
C GLY A 1027 -0.07 -8.34 18.30
N SER A 1028 1.17 -8.74 18.60
CA SER A 1028 1.50 -10.14 18.86
C SER A 1028 2.46 -10.36 20.02
N VAL A 1029 2.26 -11.49 20.69
CA VAL A 1029 3.16 -12.05 21.71
C VAL A 1029 3.99 -13.15 21.04
N LEU A 1030 5.32 -13.02 21.09
CA LEU A 1030 6.26 -13.94 20.45
C LEU A 1030 6.89 -14.87 21.48
N PHE A 1031 7.07 -16.13 21.10
CA PHE A 1031 7.71 -17.12 21.97
C PHE A 1031 8.46 -18.18 21.17
N ARG A 1032 9.50 -18.74 21.80
CA ARG A 1032 10.49 -19.63 21.14
C ARG A 1032 11.05 -19.01 19.86
N ALA A 1033 11.29 -17.70 19.89
CA ALA A 1033 11.73 -16.92 18.74
C ALA A 1033 13.26 -16.93 18.57
N SER A 1034 13.73 -16.60 17.37
CA SER A 1034 15.11 -16.20 17.12
C SER A 1034 15.42 -14.86 17.80
N ALA A 1035 16.71 -14.54 17.95
CA ALA A 1035 17.15 -13.31 18.63
C ALA A 1035 16.73 -12.00 17.91
N ASP A 1036 16.34 -12.09 16.64
CA ASP A 1036 15.78 -11.03 15.81
C ASP A 1036 14.25 -11.15 15.60
N GLY A 1037 13.61 -12.15 16.21
CA GLY A 1037 12.17 -12.42 16.08
C GLY A 1037 11.72 -13.04 14.76
N ARG A 1038 12.55 -13.02 13.70
CA ARG A 1038 12.16 -13.40 12.33
C ARG A 1038 11.75 -14.86 12.17
N SER A 1039 12.20 -15.73 13.06
CA SER A 1039 11.75 -17.12 13.20
C SER A 1039 11.11 -17.31 14.58
N GLY A 1040 10.01 -18.05 14.68
CA GLY A 1040 9.34 -18.34 15.97
C GLY A 1040 7.83 -18.33 15.90
N TYR A 1041 7.18 -18.59 17.03
CA TYR A 1041 5.72 -18.51 17.13
C TYR A 1041 5.23 -17.10 17.41
N TYR A 1042 4.12 -16.75 16.78
CA TYR A 1042 3.40 -15.50 16.92
C TYR A 1042 1.97 -15.83 17.37
N PHE A 1043 1.60 -15.43 18.59
CA PHE A 1043 0.20 -15.33 18.98
C PHE A 1043 -0.28 -13.90 18.73
N ASN A 1044 -1.19 -13.74 17.78
CA ASN A 1044 -1.55 -12.49 17.13
C ASN A 1044 -3.01 -12.12 17.38
N LEU A 1045 -3.23 -10.85 17.72
CA LEU A 1045 -4.52 -10.20 17.94
C LEU A 1045 -4.75 -9.21 16.78
N ASP A 1046 -5.54 -9.61 15.79
CA ASP A 1046 -5.73 -8.85 14.55
C ASP A 1046 -7.20 -8.44 14.33
N PRO A 1047 -7.54 -7.14 14.48
CA PRO A 1047 -8.89 -6.65 14.28
C PRO A 1047 -9.29 -6.63 12.79
N ASN A 1048 -8.33 -6.56 11.87
CA ASN A 1048 -8.60 -6.52 10.43
C ASN A 1048 -8.94 -7.93 9.91
N MET A 1049 -8.25 -8.96 10.41
CA MET A 1049 -8.57 -10.38 10.15
C MET A 1049 -9.71 -10.94 11.03
N LYS A 1050 -10.23 -10.15 11.97
CA LYS A 1050 -11.37 -10.49 12.84
C LYS A 1050 -11.13 -11.81 13.58
N ALA A 1051 -9.90 -12.03 14.06
CA ALA A 1051 -9.50 -13.29 14.68
C ALA A 1051 -8.28 -13.17 15.61
N TYR A 1052 -8.25 -14.05 16.60
CA TYR A 1052 -7.00 -14.50 17.22
C TYR A 1052 -6.32 -15.52 16.30
N ARG A 1053 -5.02 -15.41 16.10
CA ARG A 1053 -4.23 -16.36 15.30
C ARG A 1053 -3.02 -16.86 16.08
N LEU A 1054 -2.74 -18.16 16.03
CA LEU A 1054 -1.44 -18.73 16.35
C LEU A 1054 -0.81 -19.19 15.04
N PHE A 1055 0.36 -18.66 14.73
CA PHE A 1055 1.15 -19.07 13.57
C PHE A 1055 2.63 -19.03 13.90
N TYR A 1056 3.48 -19.41 12.93
CA TYR A 1056 4.91 -19.21 13.00
C TYR A 1056 5.46 -18.53 11.74
N LYS A 1057 6.63 -17.90 11.87
CA LYS A 1057 7.45 -17.43 10.74
C LYS A 1057 8.76 -18.21 10.70
N VAL A 1058 9.38 -18.26 9.52
CA VAL A 1058 10.74 -18.81 9.32
C VAL A 1058 11.55 -17.82 8.48
N ASP A 1059 12.61 -17.26 9.06
CA ASP A 1059 13.51 -16.28 8.46
C ASP A 1059 12.77 -15.04 7.90
N GLY A 1060 11.66 -14.67 8.54
CA GLY A 1060 10.75 -13.58 8.17
C GLY A 1060 9.64 -14.01 7.21
N ALA A 1061 9.77 -15.15 6.53
CA ALA A 1061 8.76 -15.69 5.63
C ALA A 1061 7.55 -16.24 6.40
N PHE A 1062 6.38 -16.12 5.77
CA PHE A 1062 5.09 -16.58 6.26
C PHE A 1062 4.29 -17.17 5.08
N GLU A 1063 3.59 -18.26 5.33
CA GLU A 1063 2.65 -18.90 4.39
C GLU A 1063 1.39 -19.29 5.18
N ASP A 1064 0.21 -19.32 4.55
CA ASP A 1064 -1.06 -19.64 5.25
C ASP A 1064 -1.03 -20.99 5.99
N ARG A 1065 -0.30 -21.98 5.47
CA ARG A 1065 -0.10 -23.29 6.11
C ARG A 1065 0.74 -23.24 7.40
N MET A 1066 1.37 -22.12 7.72
CA MET A 1066 2.05 -21.87 8.99
C MET A 1066 1.09 -21.36 10.08
N VAL A 1067 -0.18 -21.10 9.75
CA VAL A 1067 -1.25 -20.84 10.72
C VAL A 1067 -1.64 -22.16 11.39
N LEU A 1068 -1.33 -22.29 12.68
CA LEU A 1068 -1.62 -23.46 13.49
C LEU A 1068 -3.05 -23.45 14.06
N ALA A 1069 -3.57 -22.25 14.37
CA ALA A 1069 -4.95 -22.06 14.81
C ALA A 1069 -5.46 -20.65 14.48
N ARG A 1070 -6.76 -20.57 14.17
CA ARG A 1070 -7.53 -19.33 14.01
C ARG A 1070 -8.79 -19.43 14.88
N VAL A 1071 -9.10 -18.38 15.63
CA VAL A 1071 -10.34 -18.27 16.42
C VAL A 1071 -11.01 -16.94 16.11
N PRO A 1072 -12.19 -16.92 15.47
CA PRO A 1072 -12.90 -15.69 15.09
C PRO A 1072 -13.29 -14.84 16.31
N ALA A 1073 -13.02 -13.54 16.23
CA ALA A 1073 -13.36 -12.56 17.26
C ALA A 1073 -13.36 -11.14 16.69
N PHE A 1074 -14.36 -10.33 17.06
CA PHE A 1074 -14.30 -8.90 16.80
C PHE A 1074 -13.38 -8.24 17.85
N LEU A 1075 -12.14 -7.96 17.46
CA LEU A 1075 -11.16 -7.31 18.32
C LEU A 1075 -11.29 -5.79 18.20
N GLN A 1076 -11.27 -5.09 19.33
CA GLN A 1076 -11.45 -3.65 19.42
C GLN A 1076 -10.14 -2.92 19.62
N ARG A 1077 -9.97 -1.84 18.85
CA ARG A 1077 -8.86 -0.90 19.00
C ARG A 1077 -9.04 -0.09 20.28
N GLY A 1078 -7.96 0.07 21.05
CA GLY A 1078 -7.96 0.74 22.36
C GLY A 1078 -8.42 -0.11 23.54
N VAL A 1079 -8.74 -1.40 23.33
CA VAL A 1079 -9.07 -2.36 24.41
C VAL A 1079 -7.84 -3.19 24.77
N THR A 1080 -7.72 -3.54 26.06
CA THR A 1080 -6.64 -4.39 26.60
C THR A 1080 -7.11 -5.84 26.70
N TYR A 1081 -6.27 -6.76 26.22
CA TYR A 1081 -6.49 -8.21 26.22
C TYR A 1081 -5.44 -8.90 27.09
N HIS A 1082 -5.88 -9.71 28.07
CA HIS A 1082 -5.03 -10.45 28.97
C HIS A 1082 -4.66 -11.81 28.36
N VAL A 1083 -3.45 -11.95 27.82
CA VAL A 1083 -2.94 -13.16 27.17
C VAL A 1083 -2.18 -14.04 28.17
N ASN A 1084 -2.43 -15.35 28.15
CA ASN A 1084 -1.59 -16.36 28.82
C ASN A 1084 -1.31 -17.52 27.85
N ILE A 1085 -0.03 -17.87 27.70
CA ILE A 1085 0.49 -18.94 26.85
C ILE A 1085 1.20 -19.95 27.74
N GLU A 1086 0.79 -21.21 27.67
CA GLU A 1086 1.46 -22.33 28.35
C GLU A 1086 2.06 -23.27 27.30
N ALA A 1087 3.37 -23.52 27.42
CA ALA A 1087 4.13 -24.32 26.47
C ALA A 1087 4.82 -25.49 27.19
N LYS A 1088 4.59 -26.72 26.73
CA LYS A 1088 5.17 -27.94 27.29
C LYS A 1088 5.49 -28.96 26.18
N GLY A 1089 6.76 -29.04 25.79
CA GLY A 1089 7.16 -29.77 24.59
C GLY A 1089 6.44 -29.20 23.36
N PRO A 1090 5.82 -30.02 22.49
CA PRO A 1090 5.01 -29.51 21.39
C PRO A 1090 3.63 -28.97 21.81
N HIS A 1091 3.20 -29.18 23.06
CA HIS A 1091 1.86 -28.78 23.51
C HIS A 1091 1.82 -27.28 23.84
N LEU A 1092 0.96 -26.55 23.13
CA LEU A 1092 0.73 -25.11 23.27
C LEU A 1092 -0.74 -24.86 23.66
N ILE A 1093 -0.97 -24.22 24.80
CA ILE A 1093 -2.30 -23.78 25.26
C ILE A 1093 -2.31 -22.27 25.33
N ILE A 1094 -3.32 -21.62 24.74
CA ILE A 1094 -3.48 -20.16 24.79
C ILE A 1094 -4.85 -19.78 25.33
N SER A 1095 -4.85 -18.85 26.28
CA SER A 1095 -6.04 -18.25 26.87
C SER A 1095 -6.00 -16.73 26.75
N VAL A 1096 -7.17 -16.13 26.48
CA VAL A 1096 -7.36 -14.67 26.47
C VAL A 1096 -8.49 -14.31 27.42
N ASN A 1097 -8.29 -13.29 28.26
CA ASN A 1097 -9.24 -12.84 29.28
C ASN A 1097 -9.74 -13.97 30.21
N GLY A 1098 -8.86 -14.95 30.49
CA GLY A 1098 -9.16 -16.13 31.31
C GLY A 1098 -9.91 -17.26 30.59
N GLN A 1099 -10.34 -17.08 29.34
CA GLN A 1099 -10.94 -18.12 28.52
C GLN A 1099 -9.89 -18.83 27.66
N ARG A 1100 -9.84 -20.17 27.72
CA ARG A 1100 -9.02 -20.97 26.81
C ARG A 1100 -9.58 -20.88 25.39
N ILE A 1101 -8.77 -20.39 24.45
CA ILE A 1101 -9.15 -20.23 23.04
C ILE A 1101 -8.43 -21.22 22.12
N MET A 1102 -7.22 -21.67 22.48
CA MET A 1102 -6.42 -22.60 21.65
C MET A 1102 -5.78 -23.70 22.50
N ASP A 1103 -5.64 -24.87 21.88
CA ASP A 1103 -5.07 -26.10 22.44
C ASP A 1103 -4.47 -26.90 21.26
N VAL A 1104 -3.17 -26.77 21.04
CA VAL A 1104 -2.47 -27.12 19.79
C VAL A 1104 -1.24 -27.98 20.09
N GLN A 1105 -0.89 -28.89 19.18
CA GLN A 1105 0.37 -29.63 19.20
C GLN A 1105 1.22 -29.21 17.99
N ASP A 1106 2.35 -28.54 18.22
CA ASP A 1106 3.34 -28.26 17.17
C ASP A 1106 4.79 -28.17 17.70
N GLY A 1107 5.69 -28.81 16.96
CA GLY A 1107 7.12 -28.90 17.25
C GLY A 1107 8.02 -28.05 16.34
N SER A 1108 7.49 -27.05 15.62
CA SER A 1108 8.31 -26.24 14.69
C SER A 1108 9.45 -25.54 15.42
N PHE A 1109 9.16 -24.94 16.59
CA PHE A 1109 10.15 -24.38 17.50
C PHE A 1109 10.07 -25.08 18.86
N ALA A 1110 11.19 -25.64 19.33
CA ALA A 1110 11.28 -26.35 20.60
C ALA A 1110 11.62 -25.41 21.77
N GLU A 1111 12.48 -24.42 21.50
CA GLU A 1111 12.96 -23.41 22.44
C GLU A 1111 13.38 -22.14 21.68
N GLY A 1112 13.52 -21.04 22.41
CA GLY A 1112 14.00 -19.75 21.88
C GLY A 1112 13.58 -18.59 22.78
N HIS A 1113 13.69 -17.37 22.27
CA HIS A 1113 13.44 -16.12 22.98
C HIS A 1113 11.95 -15.82 23.18
N PHE A 1114 11.68 -14.94 24.15
CA PHE A 1114 10.39 -14.26 24.32
C PHE A 1114 10.42 -12.91 23.61
N GLY A 1115 9.27 -12.46 23.10
CA GLY A 1115 9.18 -11.18 22.41
C GLY A 1115 7.77 -10.63 22.30
N MET A 1116 7.68 -9.49 21.64
CA MET A 1116 6.44 -8.78 21.29
C MET A 1116 6.61 -8.16 19.90
N ASN A 1117 5.50 -7.85 19.23
CA ASN A 1117 5.55 -7.29 17.88
C ASN A 1117 4.39 -6.31 17.63
N VAL A 1118 4.62 -5.30 16.80
CA VAL A 1118 3.56 -4.51 16.18
C VAL A 1118 3.50 -4.82 14.68
N PHE A 1119 2.28 -5.05 14.17
CA PHE A 1119 1.95 -5.19 12.75
C PHE A 1119 1.28 -3.88 12.30
N GLY A 1120 2.03 -2.94 11.73
CA GLY A 1120 1.51 -1.77 11.01
C GLY A 1120 0.55 -0.87 11.79
N GLY A 1121 1.04 -0.15 12.81
CA GLY A 1121 0.26 0.77 13.64
C GLY A 1121 0.92 0.97 15.00
N GLN A 1122 0.13 0.85 16.08
CA GLN A 1122 0.63 0.86 17.46
C GLN A 1122 0.11 -0.35 18.26
N ALA A 1123 0.95 -0.88 19.15
CA ALA A 1123 0.55 -1.88 20.15
C ALA A 1123 1.30 -1.66 21.47
N SER A 1124 0.58 -1.66 22.59
CA SER A 1124 1.13 -1.48 23.94
C SER A 1124 1.09 -2.76 24.76
N TYR A 1125 2.13 -3.00 25.54
CA TYR A 1125 2.36 -4.23 26.29
C TYR A 1125 2.69 -3.93 27.76
N GLN A 1126 1.97 -4.60 28.67
CA GLN A 1126 2.15 -4.46 30.12
C GLN A 1126 2.11 -5.82 30.82
N ASN A 1127 2.63 -5.90 32.04
CA ASN A 1127 2.61 -7.12 32.88
C ASN A 1127 3.21 -8.35 32.17
N VAL A 1128 4.26 -8.13 31.38
CA VAL A 1128 4.88 -9.13 30.49
C VAL A 1128 5.79 -10.04 31.32
N MET A 1129 5.29 -11.23 31.66
CA MET A 1129 5.88 -12.10 32.68
C MET A 1129 6.04 -13.53 32.19
N ALA A 1130 7.26 -14.06 32.24
CA ALA A 1130 7.53 -15.48 32.00
C ALA A 1130 7.81 -16.23 33.32
N SER A 1131 7.27 -17.42 33.47
CA SER A 1131 7.43 -18.27 34.65
C SER A 1131 7.59 -19.75 34.26
N ASN A 1132 8.07 -20.58 35.19
CA ASN A 1132 8.34 -22.00 34.95
C ASN A 1132 9.25 -22.25 33.73
N MET A 1133 10.20 -21.34 33.49
CA MET A 1133 11.12 -21.39 32.34
C MET A 1133 12.12 -22.53 32.50
N GLU A 1134 12.00 -23.54 31.63
CA GLU A 1134 12.90 -24.68 31.52
C GLU A 1134 13.35 -24.83 30.06
N GLY A 1135 14.55 -25.36 29.82
CA GLY A 1135 15.02 -25.68 28.46
C GLY A 1135 14.14 -26.75 27.79
N ALA A 1136 14.25 -26.92 26.48
CA ALA A 1136 13.52 -28.00 25.82
C ALA A 1136 14.12 -29.36 26.20
N ASP A 1137 13.28 -30.33 26.57
CA ASP A 1137 13.68 -31.71 26.86
C ASP A 1137 13.91 -32.46 25.54
N LEU A 1138 15.07 -32.22 24.93
CA LEU A 1138 15.47 -32.75 23.63
C LEU A 1138 16.58 -33.77 23.79
N THR A 1139 16.43 -34.90 23.09
CA THR A 1139 17.56 -35.82 22.91
C THR A 1139 18.43 -35.33 21.76
N SER A 1140 19.75 -35.32 21.96
CA SER A 1140 20.74 -35.21 20.88
C SER A 1140 21.56 -36.49 20.83
N ALA A 1141 21.83 -37.00 19.62
CA ALA A 1141 22.62 -38.21 19.44
C ALA A 1141 23.42 -38.22 18.13
N VAL A 1142 24.47 -39.04 18.10
CA VAL A 1142 25.09 -39.49 16.84
C VAL A 1142 24.33 -40.73 16.35
N LEU A 1143 23.95 -40.71 15.07
CA LEU A 1143 23.29 -41.82 14.39
C LEU A 1143 24.31 -42.66 13.63
N THR A 1144 24.65 -43.84 14.14
CA THR A 1144 25.66 -44.74 13.53
C THR A 1144 25.02 -46.04 13.04
N ASN A 1145 25.16 -46.34 11.75
CA ASN A 1145 24.57 -47.54 11.15
C ASN A 1145 25.26 -48.84 11.63
N GLU A 1146 24.47 -49.83 12.07
CA GLU A 1146 24.94 -51.05 12.74
C GLU A 1146 25.94 -51.87 11.90
N VAL A 1147 25.69 -52.01 10.60
CA VAL A 1147 26.51 -52.87 9.71
C VAL A 1147 27.80 -52.18 9.31
N THR A 1148 27.73 -50.90 8.97
CA THR A 1148 28.85 -50.19 8.35
C THR A 1148 29.74 -49.45 9.33
N GLY A 1149 29.25 -49.18 10.55
CA GLY A 1149 29.95 -48.34 11.54
C GLY A 1149 30.15 -46.90 11.07
N LYS A 1150 29.40 -46.46 10.05
CA LYS A 1150 29.40 -45.10 9.52
C LYS A 1150 28.27 -44.31 10.15
N SER A 1151 28.52 -43.04 10.44
CA SER A 1151 27.53 -42.14 11.03
C SER A 1151 26.86 -41.29 9.96
N LEU A 1152 25.61 -40.90 10.24
CA LEU A 1152 24.86 -39.91 9.47
C LEU A 1152 25.57 -38.55 9.60
N TYR A 1153 25.96 -37.98 8.45
CA TYR A 1153 26.88 -36.84 8.39
C TYR A 1153 26.46 -35.85 7.30
N VAL A 1154 26.80 -34.58 7.49
CA VAL A 1154 26.53 -33.51 6.52
C VAL A 1154 27.70 -32.53 6.46
N ASN A 1155 28.02 -32.02 5.26
CA ASN A 1155 29.17 -31.13 5.05
C ASN A 1155 28.78 -29.65 5.25
N GLY A 1156 27.59 -29.27 4.78
CA GLY A 1156 27.02 -27.93 4.91
C GLY A 1156 25.82 -27.83 5.85
N GLN A 1157 25.19 -26.65 5.86
CA GLN A 1157 23.94 -26.35 6.59
C GLN A 1157 22.99 -25.51 5.71
N GLN A 1158 22.92 -25.83 4.41
CA GLN A 1158 22.06 -25.14 3.44
C GLN A 1158 20.85 -26.00 3.03
N ASN A 1159 19.81 -25.36 2.47
CA ASN A 1159 18.67 -26.10 1.92
C ASN A 1159 19.13 -26.87 0.67
N GLY A 1160 18.75 -28.14 0.56
CA GLY A 1160 19.20 -29.05 -0.50
C GLY A 1160 20.59 -29.68 -0.28
N GLU A 1161 21.27 -29.37 0.83
CA GLU A 1161 22.57 -29.99 1.16
C GLU A 1161 22.39 -31.51 1.35
N PRO A 1162 23.12 -32.37 0.62
CA PRO A 1162 22.92 -33.81 0.69
C PRO A 1162 23.44 -34.39 2.02
N VAL A 1163 22.62 -35.24 2.64
CA VAL A 1163 23.02 -35.97 3.86
C VAL A 1163 23.61 -37.32 3.47
N VAL A 1164 24.78 -37.63 4.03
CA VAL A 1164 25.62 -38.76 3.62
C VAL A 1164 25.99 -39.65 4.82
N ILE A 1165 26.69 -40.74 4.55
CA ILE A 1165 27.25 -41.63 5.57
C ILE A 1165 28.78 -41.60 5.56
N GLN A 1166 29.39 -41.29 6.69
CA GLN A 1166 30.84 -41.09 6.79
C GLN A 1166 31.48 -41.98 7.86
N ALA A 1167 32.65 -42.54 7.55
CA ALA A 1167 33.47 -43.24 8.54
C ALA A 1167 34.28 -42.20 9.34
N GLY A 1168 34.08 -42.14 10.65
CA GLY A 1168 34.80 -41.23 11.55
C GLY A 1168 34.42 -39.74 11.43
N GLY A 1169 33.36 -39.41 10.68
CA GLY A 1169 32.72 -38.09 10.71
C GLY A 1169 31.48 -38.15 11.59
N THR A 1170 31.35 -37.25 12.56
CA THR A 1170 30.23 -37.22 13.52
C THR A 1170 29.49 -35.90 13.40
N SER A 1171 28.22 -35.96 13.01
CA SER A 1171 27.27 -34.84 13.16
C SER A 1171 26.35 -35.14 14.34
N ALA A 1172 26.10 -34.13 15.18
CA ALA A 1172 25.07 -34.20 16.21
C ALA A 1172 23.70 -34.02 15.55
N TRP A 1173 22.74 -34.87 15.92
CA TRP A 1173 21.35 -34.79 15.47
C TRP A 1173 20.44 -34.62 16.67
N THR A 1174 19.67 -33.53 16.68
CA THR A 1174 18.70 -33.19 17.72
C THR A 1174 17.32 -33.68 17.33
N PHE A 1175 16.64 -34.37 18.24
CA PHE A 1175 15.34 -35.00 18.01
C PHE A 1175 14.24 -34.14 18.61
N VAL A 1176 13.55 -33.38 17.77
CA VAL A 1176 12.46 -32.48 18.17
C VAL A 1176 11.11 -33.18 17.98
N PRO A 1177 10.33 -33.46 19.04
CA PRO A 1177 8.99 -34.05 18.92
C PRO A 1177 8.08 -33.12 18.10
N THR A 1178 7.38 -33.66 17.11
CA THR A 1178 6.49 -32.85 16.25
C THR A 1178 5.14 -32.53 16.89
N GLY A 1179 4.71 -33.35 17.86
CA GLY A 1179 3.39 -33.27 18.49
C GLY A 1179 2.27 -34.04 17.78
N ASP A 1180 2.55 -34.68 16.64
CA ASP A 1180 1.53 -35.45 15.93
C ASP A 1180 1.15 -36.78 16.61
N GLU A 1181 -0.02 -37.31 16.26
CA GLU A 1181 -0.58 -38.56 16.81
C GLU A 1181 0.31 -39.80 16.57
N GLN A 1182 1.25 -39.73 15.62
CA GLN A 1182 2.19 -40.82 15.35
C GLN A 1182 3.42 -40.78 16.27
N GLY A 1183 3.56 -39.73 17.10
CA GLY A 1183 4.72 -39.53 17.98
C GLY A 1183 6.02 -39.32 17.20
N SER A 1184 5.94 -38.65 16.04
CA SER A 1184 7.10 -38.47 15.17
C SER A 1184 8.04 -37.36 15.64
N TYR A 1185 9.24 -37.33 15.05
CA TYR A 1185 10.30 -36.39 15.34
C TYR A 1185 10.76 -35.69 14.06
N SER A 1186 11.06 -34.39 14.18
CA SER A 1186 11.95 -33.68 13.28
C SER A 1186 13.38 -33.95 13.73
N ILE A 1187 14.19 -34.59 12.88
CA ILE A 1187 15.60 -34.89 13.16
C ILE A 1187 16.42 -33.73 12.58
N ARG A 1188 17.05 -32.91 13.42
CA ARG A 1188 17.70 -31.65 13.01
C ARG A 1188 19.21 -31.70 13.18
N ALA A 1189 19.94 -31.13 12.23
CA ALA A 1189 21.37 -30.87 12.35
C ALA A 1189 21.63 -29.66 13.27
N GLU A 1190 22.90 -29.43 13.62
CA GLU A 1190 23.35 -28.33 14.50
C GLU A 1190 22.90 -26.93 14.02
N GLY A 1191 22.76 -26.71 12.70
CA GLY A 1191 22.21 -25.49 12.13
C GLY A 1191 20.67 -25.42 12.07
N GLY A 1192 19.97 -26.29 12.81
CA GLY A 1192 18.50 -26.30 12.93
C GLY A 1192 17.73 -26.87 11.72
N LYS A 1193 18.38 -27.11 10.58
CA LYS A 1193 17.76 -27.72 9.40
C LYS A 1193 17.42 -29.19 9.65
N ALA A 1194 16.25 -29.60 9.17
CA ALA A 1194 15.72 -30.94 9.33
C ALA A 1194 16.21 -31.90 8.23
N LEU A 1195 16.30 -33.18 8.60
CA LEU A 1195 16.45 -34.31 7.71
C LEU A 1195 15.20 -34.42 6.82
N ASP A 1196 15.36 -34.17 5.53
CA ASP A 1196 14.30 -34.08 4.53
C ASP A 1196 14.45 -35.19 3.48
N LEU A 1197 13.37 -35.93 3.23
CA LEU A 1197 13.28 -36.86 2.10
C LEU A 1197 12.84 -36.09 0.85
N ASN A 1198 13.76 -35.90 -0.10
CA ASN A 1198 13.45 -35.34 -1.41
C ASN A 1198 12.56 -36.33 -2.18
N THR A 1199 11.25 -36.06 -2.25
CA THR A 1199 10.28 -37.01 -2.81
C THR A 1199 10.39 -37.19 -4.32
N GLY A 1200 10.92 -36.18 -5.03
CA GLY A 1200 11.15 -36.25 -6.49
C GLY A 1200 12.39 -37.05 -6.88
N GLN A 1201 13.41 -37.08 -6.03
CA GLN A 1201 14.68 -37.78 -6.30
C GLN A 1201 14.91 -39.04 -5.44
N ASN A 1202 14.08 -39.25 -4.42
CA ASN A 1202 14.20 -40.31 -3.39
C ASN A 1202 15.57 -40.30 -2.68
N THR A 1203 16.10 -39.10 -2.45
CA THR A 1203 17.38 -38.81 -1.76
C THR A 1203 17.12 -38.12 -0.42
N ILE A 1204 18.12 -38.11 0.47
CA ILE A 1204 18.06 -37.42 1.76
C ILE A 1204 18.92 -36.17 1.74
N GLN A 1205 18.34 -35.06 2.18
CA GLN A 1205 18.95 -33.73 2.19
C GLN A 1205 18.62 -32.98 3.49
N LEU A 1206 19.23 -31.82 3.69
CA LEU A 1206 18.79 -30.85 4.70
C LEU A 1206 17.79 -29.86 4.08
N TYR A 1207 16.80 -29.46 4.87
CA TYR A 1207 15.91 -28.36 4.52
C TYR A 1207 15.45 -27.62 5.80
N SER A 1208 15.01 -26.37 5.67
CA SER A 1208 14.27 -25.71 6.76
C SER A 1208 13.03 -26.56 7.11
N TYR A 1209 12.77 -26.75 8.42
CA TYR A 1209 11.60 -27.50 8.85
C TYR A 1209 10.34 -26.67 8.61
N LEU A 1210 9.45 -27.20 7.77
CA LEU A 1210 8.21 -26.55 7.32
C LEU A 1210 7.00 -27.46 7.60
N GLY A 1211 7.14 -28.40 8.55
CA GLY A 1211 6.07 -29.30 8.98
C GLY A 1211 5.69 -30.41 7.99
N TYR A 1212 6.34 -30.55 6.84
CA TYR A 1212 5.95 -31.55 5.83
C TYR A 1212 6.20 -33.00 6.26
N ASN A 1213 5.35 -33.94 5.83
CA ASN A 1213 5.47 -35.37 6.20
C ASN A 1213 6.81 -36.03 5.78
N ASN A 1214 7.51 -35.48 4.77
CA ASN A 1214 8.82 -35.95 4.34
C ASN A 1214 9.98 -35.47 5.24
N GLN A 1215 9.68 -34.58 6.20
CA GLN A 1215 10.60 -34.04 7.22
C GLN A 1215 10.34 -34.63 8.63
N ARG A 1216 9.40 -35.57 8.73
CA ARG A 1216 8.95 -36.20 9.97
C ARG A 1216 9.32 -37.68 9.98
N TRP A 1217 9.86 -38.13 11.10
CA TRP A 1217 10.46 -39.46 11.23
C TRP A 1217 10.00 -40.17 12.51
N ILE A 1218 9.55 -41.41 12.38
CA ILE A 1218 9.18 -42.29 13.48
C ILE A 1218 10.42 -43.11 13.88
N ILE A 1219 10.71 -43.16 15.18
CA ILE A 1219 11.88 -43.85 15.74
C ILE A 1219 11.38 -45.05 16.53
N THR A 1220 11.58 -46.25 15.98
CA THR A 1220 11.13 -47.50 16.62
C THR A 1220 12.30 -48.21 17.28
N PRO A 1221 12.30 -48.43 18.61
CA PRO A 1221 13.35 -49.17 19.29
C PRO A 1221 13.35 -50.66 18.90
N ASN A 1222 14.53 -51.18 18.58
CA ASN A 1222 14.75 -52.60 18.28
C ASN A 1222 15.22 -53.35 19.53
N SER A 1223 14.98 -54.66 19.60
CA SER A 1223 15.29 -55.50 20.78
C SER A 1223 16.79 -55.68 21.07
N ASN A 1224 17.66 -55.31 20.13
CA ASN A 1224 19.12 -55.34 20.26
C ASN A 1224 19.73 -53.98 20.70
N GLY A 1225 18.89 -52.96 20.94
CA GLY A 1225 19.34 -51.63 21.35
C GLY A 1225 19.66 -50.65 20.21
N THR A 1226 19.43 -51.04 18.95
CA THR A 1226 19.38 -50.11 17.81
C THR A 1226 17.98 -49.51 17.67
N VAL A 1227 17.80 -48.58 16.74
CA VAL A 1227 16.51 -48.05 16.31
C VAL A 1227 16.33 -48.22 14.80
N THR A 1228 15.06 -48.30 14.38
CA THR A 1228 14.64 -48.19 12.99
C THR A 1228 14.01 -46.81 12.79
N ILE A 1229 14.52 -46.03 11.83
CA ILE A 1229 14.07 -44.66 11.54
C ILE A 1229 13.21 -44.69 10.28
N THR A 1230 11.94 -44.30 10.36
CA THR A 1230 10.94 -44.47 9.29
C THR A 1230 10.30 -43.14 8.90
N SER A 1231 10.20 -42.82 7.60
CA SER A 1231 9.57 -41.57 7.14
C SER A 1231 8.05 -41.63 7.26
N VAL A 1232 7.44 -40.58 7.81
CA VAL A 1232 5.97 -40.43 7.89
C VAL A 1232 5.34 -40.28 6.51
N HIS A 1233 6.07 -39.79 5.50
CA HIS A 1233 5.56 -39.57 4.14
C HIS A 1233 5.14 -40.87 3.43
N ASN A 1234 5.92 -41.94 3.57
CA ASN A 1234 5.73 -43.17 2.79
C ASN A 1234 5.93 -44.47 3.58
N GLY A 1235 6.19 -44.40 4.89
CA GLY A 1235 6.38 -45.57 5.75
C GLY A 1235 7.68 -46.35 5.48
N LYS A 1236 8.66 -45.78 4.77
CA LYS A 1236 9.93 -46.44 4.44
C LYS A 1236 11.03 -46.13 5.47
N ALA A 1237 11.87 -47.12 5.74
CA ALA A 1237 13.00 -47.00 6.65
C ALA A 1237 14.22 -46.36 5.97
N LEU A 1238 14.95 -45.56 6.74
CA LEU A 1238 16.26 -45.01 6.37
C LEU A 1238 17.30 -46.13 6.33
N GLU A 1239 17.87 -46.38 5.15
CA GLU A 1239 18.69 -47.54 4.84
C GLU A 1239 20.02 -47.16 4.19
N VAL A 1240 21.11 -47.82 4.64
CA VAL A 1240 22.41 -47.78 3.98
C VAL A 1240 22.48 -48.83 2.87
N SER A 1241 22.96 -48.44 1.68
CA SER A 1241 23.12 -49.35 0.54
C SER A 1241 24.01 -50.57 0.85
N GLU A 1242 23.81 -51.68 0.13
CA GLU A 1242 24.57 -52.93 0.38
C GLU A 1242 26.08 -52.78 0.21
N ASP A 1243 26.54 -51.85 -0.62
CA ASP A 1243 27.97 -51.53 -0.79
C ASP A 1243 28.49 -50.51 0.25
N GLY A 1244 27.62 -50.05 1.15
CA GLY A 1244 27.91 -49.14 2.25
C GLY A 1244 28.27 -47.72 1.80
N LYS A 1245 27.84 -47.27 0.61
CA LYS A 1245 28.21 -45.95 0.05
C LYS A 1245 27.10 -44.92 -0.01
N ALA A 1246 25.84 -45.32 -0.10
CA ALA A 1246 24.71 -44.42 -0.27
C ALA A 1246 23.71 -44.53 0.88
N LEU A 1247 23.00 -43.42 1.12
CA LEU A 1247 21.87 -43.32 2.02
C LEU A 1247 20.58 -43.31 1.18
N THR A 1248 19.61 -44.13 1.55
CA THR A 1248 18.37 -44.36 0.78
C THR A 1248 17.18 -44.57 1.71
N VAL A 1249 15.96 -44.64 1.17
CA VAL A 1249 14.77 -45.10 1.90
C VAL A 1249 14.13 -46.30 1.21
N ASN A 1250 13.92 -47.39 1.95
CA ASN A 1250 13.41 -48.66 1.46
C ASN A 1250 12.32 -49.23 2.38
N ASP A 1251 11.56 -50.21 1.90
CA ASP A 1251 10.47 -50.82 2.68
C ASP A 1251 11.01 -51.45 3.97
N VAL A 1252 10.27 -51.35 5.08
CA VAL A 1252 10.73 -51.83 6.39
C VAL A 1252 10.89 -53.35 6.38
N LEU A 1253 12.10 -53.84 6.68
CA LEU A 1253 12.44 -55.26 6.66
C LEU A 1253 12.95 -55.68 8.04
N ALA A 1254 12.15 -56.49 8.74
CA ALA A 1254 12.43 -56.90 10.12
C ALA A 1254 13.79 -57.63 10.25
N GLY A 1255 14.68 -57.08 11.08
CA GLY A 1255 16.04 -57.60 11.29
C GLY A 1255 17.01 -57.31 10.15
N ARG A 1256 16.68 -56.41 9.21
CA ARG A 1256 17.62 -55.93 8.21
C ARG A 1256 18.56 -54.91 8.83
N SER A 1257 19.76 -55.38 9.18
CA SER A 1257 20.77 -54.57 9.88
C SER A 1257 21.24 -53.32 9.11
N GLN A 1258 21.02 -53.22 7.78
CA GLN A 1258 21.21 -51.95 7.04
C GLN A 1258 20.21 -50.83 7.41
N GLN A 1259 19.06 -51.16 8.01
CA GLN A 1259 18.03 -50.24 8.51
C GLN A 1259 18.17 -49.96 10.02
N GLU A 1260 19.16 -50.57 10.67
CA GLU A 1260 19.38 -50.47 12.12
C GLU A 1260 20.45 -49.41 12.44
N TRP A 1261 20.09 -48.47 13.31
CA TRP A 1261 20.92 -47.33 13.70
C TRP A 1261 21.16 -47.34 15.21
N ARG A 1262 22.40 -47.18 15.65
CA ARG A 1262 22.73 -46.85 17.04
C ARG A 1262 22.48 -45.36 17.26
N MET A 1263 21.76 -45.04 18.33
CA MET A 1263 21.64 -43.67 18.86
C MET A 1263 22.61 -43.53 20.04
N GLU A 1264 23.76 -42.90 19.80
CA GLU A 1264 24.73 -42.59 20.84
C GLU A 1264 24.43 -41.19 21.38
N GLN A 1265 23.75 -41.11 22.53
CA GLN A 1265 23.37 -39.82 23.15
C GLN A 1265 24.60 -38.98 23.51
N LEU A 1266 24.47 -37.66 23.31
CA LEU A 1266 25.52 -36.64 23.49
C LEU A 1266 25.35 -35.86 24.81
#